data_AF-A0A812NEY6-F1
#
_entry.id   AF-A0A812NEY6-F1
#
_cell.length_a   1.000
_cell.length_b   1.000
_cell.length_c   1.000
_cell.angle_alpha   90.00
_cell.angle_beta   90.00
_cell.angle_gamma   90.00
#
_symmetry.space_group_name_H-M   'P 1'
#
loop_
_entity.id
_entity.type
_entity.pdbx_description
1 polymer ?
#
loop_
_entity_poly.entity_id
_entity_poly.type
_entity_poly.pdbx_seq_one_letter_code
_entity_poly.pdbx_strand_id
1 'polypeptide(L)'
;MSRLHVAYHAYSYLSAYTIHSHRARRTYRQTLVVVPWPPSLQASDQAGAPECPCISNSSAIYEQLRTVLVAGGFPPDYGATGCRAYAAGTSLDGCSGEDAPAHCSNPWCYVDMSVCPVNEDLCHAAGAALGSDISPYCRTRPRDYTILLNMSVYYSYETCGSVNLYDPTRHSKELGGNILRAVVAPYPPWVTQRNSSTGNVEYGGPSYDFFQSVLNLFDPPAQLNLLPGWATEQSLQRFRSSYTACVHDVAVGNFDICIADLWLTPNRHRLAWFLPTIRQDLFYLVVPRKFDEVTLLSYLQRPFLPFTPDAWLGVFAFLCGLSAVLWIVRLCETPAKERQGCQWSLQELGNFLFNTWHDFLLGQSSHEVERGLAHKLFSLAFSFFILVTLASYTASLASMLVVQREASGEINSIDDAITAGVPICAPAVLTPTFSTLFGAATFVDCDAIANCARILHAGRCRAMIVSEDIISSLHAGLIQQADCDDVNAGRVSEEVGRCTTTETNPGNARNDCELLRVGDLLWSVPLSFPISDRLAHGMSWAVTQAITAGLFERAKDSELNKEAFPLSQCTVVEDRSEEDGLTLADLTGTIVISMFMVGFGLVCFTLQVLRRDGRELVRRSRTFGQTPAEPEVLEEVRTLTGPEKSLETATPDAATIPGVSWEKDSQDPDQESQDPAPDPVPIQEPRESRAQTSPLAEQSEYCKRI
;
A
#
# COMPACT_ATOMS: atom_id res chain seq x y z
N MET A 1 57.95 -18.84 26.48
CA MET A 1 57.17 -20.06 26.17
C MET A 1 56.09 -20.20 27.24
N SER A 2 54.79 -20.34 26.95
CA SER A 2 54.09 -20.20 25.67
C SER A 2 52.67 -19.70 25.92
N ARG A 3 52.08 -19.01 24.93
CA ARG A 3 50.66 -18.62 24.93
C ARG A 3 49.78 -19.86 24.73
N LEU A 4 48.53 -19.84 25.19
CA LEU A 4 47.36 -19.53 24.35
C LEU A 4 46.08 -19.43 25.19
N HIS A 5 45.17 -18.54 24.81
CA HIS A 5 43.78 -18.53 25.28
C HIS A 5 42.85 -18.79 24.08
N VAL A 6 41.69 -19.38 24.34
CA VAL A 6 40.77 -19.88 23.31
C VAL A 6 39.71 -18.84 22.95
N ALA A 7 39.36 -18.76 21.67
CA ALA A 7 38.09 -18.22 21.19
C ALA A 7 37.50 -19.19 20.14
N TYR A 8 36.22 -19.52 20.25
CA TYR A 8 35.52 -20.41 19.33
C TYR A 8 34.71 -19.60 18.31
N HIS A 9 34.68 -20.06 17.05
CA HIS A 9 33.80 -19.54 16.01
C HIS A 9 32.53 -20.40 15.89
N ALA A 10 31.38 -19.76 15.70
CA ALA A 10 30.14 -20.42 15.31
C ALA A 10 30.03 -20.54 13.77
N TYR A 11 29.34 -21.59 13.31
CA TYR A 11 28.97 -21.80 11.90
C TYR A 11 27.50 -21.43 11.68
N SER A 12 27.16 -20.92 10.49
CA SER A 12 26.07 -21.49 9.66
C SER A 12 25.98 -20.90 8.25
N TYR A 13 26.05 -21.81 7.28
CA TYR A 13 25.22 -21.94 6.06
C TYR A 13 24.50 -20.74 5.42
N LEU A 14 24.70 -20.63 4.10
CA LEU A 14 23.60 -20.48 3.13
C LEU A 14 23.97 -21.17 1.80
N SER A 15 22.97 -21.66 1.06
CA SER A 15 23.15 -22.61 -0.05
C SER A 15 23.46 -21.94 -1.40
N ALA A 16 24.15 -22.68 -2.26
CA ALA A 16 24.34 -22.32 -3.67
C ALA A 16 23.09 -22.66 -4.51
N TYR A 17 22.82 -21.83 -5.52
CA TYR A 17 21.98 -22.17 -6.67
C TYR A 17 22.71 -21.76 -7.96
N THR A 18 22.75 -22.65 -8.94
CA THR A 18 23.52 -22.45 -10.19
C THR A 18 22.72 -22.96 -11.38
N ILE A 19 22.33 -22.08 -12.30
CA ILE A 19 21.75 -22.46 -13.60
C ILE A 19 22.51 -21.72 -14.72
N HIS A 20 22.71 -22.41 -15.84
CA HIS A 20 23.61 -21.99 -16.91
C HIS A 20 23.05 -20.88 -17.82
N SER A 21 23.95 -20.01 -18.28
CA SER A 21 23.98 -19.57 -19.68
C SER A 21 25.40 -19.78 -20.25
N HIS A 22 25.52 -19.97 -21.56
CA HIS A 22 26.75 -20.44 -22.21
C HIS A 22 27.15 -19.55 -23.40
N ARG A 23 28.46 -19.47 -23.66
CA ARG A 23 29.16 -18.70 -24.74
C ARG A 23 29.15 -17.17 -24.54
N ALA A 24 30.25 -16.45 -24.81
CA ALA A 24 31.63 -16.88 -25.07
C ALA A 24 32.63 -15.84 -24.54
N ARG A 25 33.62 -16.27 -23.76
CA ARG A 25 34.69 -15.39 -23.24
C ARG A 25 35.84 -15.31 -24.25
N ARG A 26 36.08 -14.12 -24.83
CA ARG A 26 37.41 -13.78 -25.35
C ARG A 26 38.35 -13.58 -24.17
N THR A 27 39.45 -14.30 -24.13
CA THR A 27 40.47 -14.21 -23.07
C THR A 27 41.36 -12.99 -23.26
N TYR A 28 40.90 -11.83 -22.79
CA TYR A 28 41.83 -10.73 -22.52
C TYR A 28 42.53 -10.99 -21.18
N ARG A 29 43.86 -11.17 -21.22
CA ARG A 29 44.68 -11.04 -20.01
C ARG A 29 44.65 -9.58 -19.58
N GLN A 30 43.77 -9.23 -18.65
CA GLN A 30 44.01 -8.08 -17.81
C GLN A 30 45.21 -8.42 -16.93
N THR A 31 46.39 -7.95 -17.34
CA THR A 31 47.51 -7.75 -16.43
C THR A 31 46.97 -6.86 -15.32
N LEU A 32 46.86 -7.39 -14.10
CA LEU A 32 46.33 -6.64 -12.97
C LEU A 32 47.42 -5.65 -12.52
N VAL A 33 47.52 -4.55 -13.27
CA VAL A 33 48.25 -3.37 -12.85
C VAL A 33 47.53 -2.87 -11.61
N VAL A 34 48.05 -3.29 -10.45
CA VAL A 34 47.81 -2.59 -9.20
C VAL A 34 48.43 -1.22 -9.40
N VAL A 35 47.64 -0.29 -9.96
CA VAL A 35 47.91 1.13 -9.86
C VAL A 35 47.97 1.38 -8.36
N PRO A 36 49.12 1.77 -7.79
CA PRO A 36 49.17 2.13 -6.39
C PRO A 36 48.14 3.24 -6.18
N TRP A 37 47.49 3.28 -5.02
CA TRP A 37 46.89 4.53 -4.58
C TRP A 37 47.95 5.63 -4.79
N PRO A 38 47.61 6.74 -5.47
CA PRO A 38 48.60 7.76 -5.77
C PRO A 38 49.25 8.15 -4.43
N PRO A 39 50.60 8.09 -4.33
CA PRO A 39 51.26 8.40 -3.08
C PRO A 39 50.81 9.79 -2.65
N SER A 40 50.43 9.90 -1.37
CA SER A 40 49.89 11.11 -0.73
C SER A 40 50.50 12.37 -1.36
N LEU A 41 49.67 13.13 -2.11
CA LEU A 41 50.12 14.18 -3.03
C LEU A 41 51.22 15.02 -2.38
N GLN A 42 52.46 14.76 -2.78
CA GLN A 42 53.60 15.55 -2.30
C GLN A 42 53.37 16.97 -2.83
N ALA A 43 53.28 17.92 -1.91
CA ALA A 43 52.91 19.29 -2.24
C ALA A 43 53.86 19.86 -3.28
N SER A 44 53.38 20.02 -4.52
CA SER A 44 54.02 20.89 -5.51
C SER A 44 53.97 22.32 -4.97
N ASP A 45 55.13 22.96 -4.83
CA ASP A 45 55.33 24.09 -3.93
C ASP A 45 54.29 25.22 -4.04
N GLN A 46 53.41 25.28 -3.03
CA GLN A 46 52.91 26.52 -2.41
C GLN A 46 52.31 27.60 -3.34
N ALA A 47 51.77 27.25 -4.51
CA ALA A 47 51.17 28.20 -5.45
C ALA A 47 49.63 28.20 -5.50
N GLY A 48 48.97 27.14 -5.00
CA GLY A 48 47.52 26.93 -5.18
C GLY A 48 47.15 26.44 -6.59
N ALA A 49 45.86 26.32 -6.87
CA ALA A 49 45.33 25.88 -8.16
C ALA A 49 45.64 26.91 -9.28
N PRO A 50 46.05 26.48 -10.49
CA PRO A 50 46.47 27.40 -11.56
C PRO A 50 45.35 28.32 -12.08
N GLU A 51 44.08 27.93 -11.93
CA GLU A 51 42.91 28.75 -12.24
C GLU A 51 42.50 29.74 -11.15
N CYS A 52 43.17 29.74 -10.00
CA CYS A 52 42.96 30.72 -8.93
C CYS A 52 44.18 30.74 -7.99
N PRO A 53 45.36 31.20 -8.44
CA PRO A 53 46.60 31.06 -7.67
C PRO A 53 46.57 31.85 -6.36
N CYS A 54 47.30 31.36 -5.37
CA CYS A 54 47.51 32.05 -4.10
C CYS A 54 48.38 33.30 -4.28
N ILE A 55 48.10 34.34 -3.50
CA ILE A 55 48.93 35.54 -3.44
C ILE A 55 50.32 35.16 -2.91
N SER A 56 51.34 35.45 -3.72
CA SER A 56 52.75 35.15 -3.45
C SER A 56 53.59 36.42 -3.62
N ASN A 57 54.90 36.32 -3.38
CA ASN A 57 55.82 37.47 -3.49
C ASN A 57 55.96 38.06 -4.91
N SER A 58 55.39 37.43 -5.94
CA SER A 58 55.30 37.97 -7.31
C SER A 58 53.97 38.71 -7.60
N SER A 59 52.95 38.53 -6.77
CA SER A 59 51.65 39.19 -6.92
C SER A 59 51.75 40.68 -6.61
N ALA A 60 51.22 41.53 -7.49
CA ALA A 60 51.27 43.00 -7.33
C ALA A 60 50.61 43.53 -6.04
N ILE A 61 49.72 42.73 -5.44
CA ILE A 61 48.96 43.04 -4.22
C ILE A 61 49.73 42.65 -2.93
N TYR A 62 50.79 41.84 -3.03
CA TYR A 62 51.46 41.20 -1.89
C TYR A 62 51.98 42.17 -0.82
N GLU A 63 52.70 43.22 -1.21
CA GLU A 63 53.24 44.19 -0.22
C GLU A 63 52.14 45.03 0.44
N GLN A 64 51.01 45.27 -0.25
CA GLN A 64 49.85 45.94 0.35
C GLN A 64 49.14 45.03 1.36
N LEU A 65 48.92 43.77 1.00
CA LEU A 65 48.40 42.74 1.90
C LEU A 65 49.29 42.60 3.15
N ARG A 66 50.61 42.55 2.96
CA ARG A 66 51.59 42.44 4.05
C ARG A 66 51.52 43.61 5.04
N THR A 67 51.42 44.86 4.56
CA THR A 67 51.30 46.02 5.47
C THR A 67 49.97 46.03 6.21
N VAL A 68 48.88 45.64 5.55
CA VAL A 68 47.55 45.52 6.14
C VAL A 68 47.47 44.41 7.20
N LEU A 69 48.05 43.23 6.94
CA LEU A 69 48.11 42.13 7.91
C LEU A 69 48.85 42.54 9.19
N VAL A 70 50.04 43.12 9.06
CA VAL A 70 50.84 43.57 10.21
C VAL A 70 50.13 44.69 10.98
N ALA A 71 49.48 45.63 10.29
CA ALA A 71 48.67 46.67 10.93
C ALA A 71 47.42 46.10 11.64
N GLY A 72 46.88 44.98 11.17
CA GLY A 72 45.79 44.23 11.81
C GLY A 72 46.24 43.29 12.94
N GLY A 73 47.54 43.19 13.23
CA GLY A 73 48.09 42.28 14.25
C GLY A 73 48.33 40.84 13.79
N PHE A 74 48.19 40.55 12.49
CA PHE A 74 48.44 39.23 11.91
C PHE A 74 49.92 39.03 11.54
N PRO A 75 50.40 37.77 11.44
CA PRO A 75 51.68 37.47 10.83
C PRO A 75 51.80 38.04 9.39
N PRO A 76 52.99 38.49 8.96
CA PRO A 76 53.18 39.12 7.65
C PRO A 76 53.00 38.17 6.45
N ASP A 77 52.92 36.86 6.70
CA ASP A 77 52.64 35.81 5.73
C ASP A 77 51.29 35.11 5.97
N TYR A 78 50.43 35.62 6.86
CA TYR A 78 49.12 35.02 7.15
C TYR A 78 48.22 34.97 5.90
N GLY A 79 47.83 33.77 5.47
CA GLY A 79 47.10 33.55 4.22
C GLY A 79 47.91 33.82 2.94
N ALA A 80 49.18 34.22 3.02
CA ALA A 80 50.02 34.59 1.89
C ALA A 80 51.24 33.67 1.78
N THR A 81 51.84 33.58 0.59
CA THR A 81 52.90 32.58 0.28
C THR A 81 52.43 31.12 0.40
N GLY A 82 51.26 30.86 -0.16
CA GLY A 82 50.79 29.52 -0.54
C GLY A 82 49.69 28.93 0.32
N CYS A 83 49.45 27.63 0.14
CA CYS A 83 48.39 26.88 0.81
C CYS A 83 48.88 26.32 2.16
N ARG A 84 48.36 26.83 3.27
CA ARG A 84 48.65 26.33 4.63
C ARG A 84 47.44 26.48 5.54
N ALA A 85 47.42 25.74 6.64
CA ALA A 85 46.39 25.86 7.67
C ALA A 85 46.67 27.10 8.57
N TYR A 86 46.55 28.31 8.01
CA TYR A 86 46.95 29.56 8.69
C TYR A 86 46.16 29.85 9.97
N ALA A 87 44.96 29.30 10.11
CA ALA A 87 44.11 29.45 11.30
C ALA A 87 44.53 28.52 12.45
N ALA A 88 45.32 27.47 12.20
CA ALA A 88 45.64 26.44 13.19
C ALA A 88 46.37 27.02 14.42
N GLY A 89 45.76 26.92 15.59
CA GLY A 89 46.32 27.42 16.85
C GLY A 89 46.22 28.93 17.04
N THR A 90 45.55 29.67 16.13
CA THR A 90 45.25 31.08 16.34
C THR A 90 43.98 31.25 17.18
N SER A 91 43.93 32.30 18.00
CA SER A 91 42.76 32.63 18.82
C SER A 91 41.63 33.36 18.06
N LEU A 92 41.81 33.58 16.76
CA LEU A 92 40.75 34.07 15.87
C LEU A 92 39.86 32.89 15.43
N ASP A 93 38.57 33.19 15.21
CA ASP A 93 37.51 32.24 14.81
C ASP A 93 37.44 30.93 15.65
N GLY A 94 37.93 30.94 16.89
CA GLY A 94 37.83 29.81 17.82
C GLY A 94 38.86 28.69 17.61
N CYS A 95 39.86 28.89 16.75
CA CYS A 95 40.86 27.86 16.39
C CYS A 95 41.97 27.61 17.46
N SER A 96 41.70 27.94 18.73
CA SER A 96 42.63 27.80 19.86
C SER A 96 42.08 26.90 20.97
N GLY A 97 42.59 25.68 21.08
CA GLY A 97 42.21 24.69 22.10
C GLY A 97 42.43 23.26 21.60
N GLU A 98 42.12 22.26 22.43
CA GLU A 98 42.06 20.87 21.99
C GLU A 98 40.77 20.57 21.21
N ASP A 99 39.67 21.28 21.52
CA ASP A 99 38.36 21.22 20.84
C ASP A 99 38.27 22.11 19.58
N ALA A 100 39.40 22.46 18.96
CA ALA A 100 39.42 23.37 17.80
C ALA A 100 38.66 22.79 16.58
N PRO A 101 37.80 23.57 15.89
CA PRO A 101 37.05 23.09 14.72
C PRO A 101 37.92 22.48 13.62
N ALA A 102 37.42 21.43 12.95
CA ALA A 102 38.18 20.72 11.91
C ALA A 102 38.66 21.64 10.77
N HIS A 103 37.88 22.66 10.40
CA HIS A 103 38.25 23.64 9.36
C HIS A 103 39.54 24.41 9.68
N CYS A 104 39.89 24.58 10.97
CA CYS A 104 41.13 25.24 11.40
C CYS A 104 42.39 24.50 10.91
N SER A 105 42.27 23.18 10.64
CA SER A 105 43.34 22.33 10.13
C SER A 105 43.42 22.29 8.59
N ASN A 106 42.41 22.80 7.88
CA ASN A 106 42.37 22.77 6.42
C ASN A 106 43.27 23.85 5.82
N PRO A 107 44.13 23.54 4.84
CA PRO A 107 44.90 24.56 4.15
C PRO A 107 44.04 25.47 3.26
N TRP A 108 44.31 26.77 3.33
CA TRP A 108 43.72 27.83 2.51
C TRP A 108 44.77 28.88 2.15
N CYS A 109 44.39 29.84 1.29
CA CYS A 109 45.19 31.04 1.01
C CYS A 109 44.31 32.21 0.57
N TYR A 110 44.86 33.43 0.64
CA TYR A 110 44.36 34.57 -0.13
C TYR A 110 44.69 34.37 -1.60
N VAL A 111 43.77 34.69 -2.51
CA VAL A 111 43.86 34.39 -3.95
C VAL A 111 44.03 35.63 -4.82
N ASP A 112 44.80 35.50 -5.89
CA ASP A 112 45.10 36.61 -6.80
C ASP A 112 43.96 36.83 -7.80
N MET A 113 43.17 37.89 -7.55
CA MET A 113 42.02 38.26 -8.39
C MET A 113 42.42 38.78 -9.79
N SER A 114 43.71 38.95 -10.10
CA SER A 114 44.14 39.22 -11.47
C SER A 114 44.12 37.97 -12.37
N VAL A 115 44.12 36.77 -11.78
CA VAL A 115 44.13 35.48 -12.49
C VAL A 115 42.91 34.61 -12.18
N CYS A 116 42.35 34.72 -10.96
CA CYS A 116 41.25 33.88 -10.50
C CYS A 116 39.83 34.06 -11.13
N PRO A 117 39.43 35.22 -11.72
CA PRO A 117 38.10 35.33 -12.35
C PRO A 117 38.07 34.67 -13.75
N VAL A 118 36.89 34.21 -14.16
CA VAL A 118 36.63 33.82 -15.57
C VAL A 118 36.98 35.02 -16.45
N ASN A 119 37.79 34.78 -17.47
CA ASN A 119 38.11 35.75 -18.50
C ASN A 119 37.73 35.15 -19.85
N GLU A 120 36.58 35.57 -20.38
CA GLU A 120 35.99 35.02 -21.61
C GLU A 120 36.92 35.22 -22.82
N ASP A 121 37.57 36.38 -22.95
CA ASP A 121 38.53 36.67 -24.02
C ASP A 121 39.71 35.69 -24.00
N LEU A 122 40.31 35.45 -22.83
CA LEU A 122 41.44 34.53 -22.68
C LEU A 122 41.01 33.04 -22.75
N CYS A 123 39.78 32.72 -22.36
CA CYS A 123 39.19 31.39 -22.56
C CYS A 123 38.97 31.09 -24.05
N HIS A 124 38.38 32.03 -24.78
CA HIS A 124 38.14 31.90 -26.22
C HIS A 124 39.42 32.00 -27.06
N ALA A 125 40.39 32.83 -26.66
CA ALA A 125 41.73 32.85 -27.27
C ALA A 125 42.49 31.52 -27.09
N ALA A 126 42.21 30.77 -26.01
CA ALA A 126 42.69 29.40 -25.82
C ALA A 126 41.87 28.33 -26.58
N GLY A 127 40.91 28.74 -27.42
CA GLY A 127 40.08 27.84 -28.23
C GLY A 127 39.03 27.07 -27.43
N ALA A 128 38.66 27.56 -26.25
CA ALA A 128 37.85 26.84 -25.27
C ALA A 128 36.51 27.51 -24.97
N ALA A 129 35.64 26.75 -24.29
CA ALA A 129 34.35 27.20 -23.77
C ALA A 129 34.40 27.27 -22.22
N LEU A 130 33.48 28.03 -21.63
CA LEU A 130 33.34 28.14 -20.18
C LEU A 130 33.09 26.78 -19.53
N GLY A 131 33.69 26.56 -18.36
CA GLY A 131 33.82 25.24 -17.74
C GLY A 131 35.02 24.41 -18.25
N SER A 132 35.72 24.90 -19.28
CA SER A 132 36.90 24.34 -19.94
C SER A 132 38.00 23.78 -19.01
N ASP A 133 38.43 22.52 -19.16
CA ASP A 133 39.74 22.04 -18.65
C ASP A 133 40.93 22.64 -19.43
N ILE A 134 40.68 23.18 -20.62
CA ILE A 134 41.72 23.56 -21.60
C ILE A 134 42.52 24.79 -21.16
N SER A 135 41.92 25.70 -20.39
CA SER A 135 42.54 26.97 -20.00
C SER A 135 42.10 27.38 -18.59
N PRO A 136 43.02 27.83 -17.72
CA PRO A 136 42.69 28.30 -16.37
C PRO A 136 41.59 29.39 -16.39
N TYR A 137 41.63 30.29 -17.38
CA TYR A 137 40.70 31.40 -17.55
C TYR A 137 39.25 30.99 -17.90
N CYS A 138 39.00 29.73 -18.25
CA CYS A 138 37.65 29.21 -18.51
C CYS A 138 36.89 28.78 -17.25
N ARG A 139 37.50 28.92 -16.07
CA ARG A 139 36.99 28.42 -14.79
C ARG A 139 37.14 29.47 -13.68
N THR A 140 36.41 29.24 -12.59
CA THR A 140 36.57 29.94 -11.31
C THR A 140 36.50 28.93 -10.18
N ARG A 141 37.36 29.09 -9.19
CA ARG A 141 37.18 28.44 -7.88
C ARG A 141 36.18 29.24 -7.01
N PRO A 142 35.43 28.56 -6.12
CA PRO A 142 34.78 29.21 -4.99
C PRO A 142 35.79 30.02 -4.18
N ARG A 143 35.40 31.23 -3.80
CA ARG A 143 36.21 32.18 -3.05
C ARG A 143 35.32 33.16 -2.32
N ASP A 144 35.68 33.41 -1.07
CA ASP A 144 35.04 34.39 -0.20
C ASP A 144 35.86 35.68 -0.18
N TYR A 145 35.32 36.74 0.43
CA TYR A 145 36.08 37.97 0.67
C TYR A 145 35.86 38.50 2.08
N THR A 146 36.88 39.19 2.58
CA THR A 146 36.83 39.93 3.84
C THR A 146 37.50 41.30 3.65
N ILE A 147 37.25 42.23 4.57
CA ILE A 147 37.77 43.60 4.51
C ILE A 147 38.75 43.78 5.66
N LEU A 148 40.05 43.67 5.37
CA LEU A 148 41.11 43.95 6.33
C LEU A 148 41.50 45.43 6.23
N LEU A 149 41.24 46.21 7.27
CA LEU A 149 41.62 47.64 7.38
C LEU A 149 41.41 48.45 6.08
N ASN A 150 40.18 48.37 5.53
CA ASN A 150 39.75 49.05 4.29
C ASN A 150 40.34 48.50 2.97
N MET A 151 40.91 47.28 2.98
CA MET A 151 41.33 46.53 1.80
C MET A 151 40.48 45.26 1.64
N SER A 152 39.83 45.08 0.48
CA SER A 152 39.13 43.84 0.14
C SER A 152 40.12 42.74 -0.26
N VAL A 153 40.14 41.65 0.49
CA VAL A 153 41.00 40.49 0.24
C VAL A 153 40.15 39.24 0.06
N TYR A 154 40.48 38.42 -0.92
CA TYR A 154 39.71 37.22 -1.28
C TYR A 154 40.46 35.97 -0.86
N TYR A 155 39.79 34.97 -0.30
CA TYR A 155 40.39 33.71 0.13
C TYR A 155 39.62 32.48 -0.38
N SER A 156 40.29 31.33 -0.43
CA SER A 156 39.74 30.08 -0.94
C SER A 156 40.41 28.88 -0.28
N TYR A 157 39.61 27.88 0.12
CA TYR A 157 40.09 26.56 0.56
C TYR A 157 40.20 25.62 -0.65
N GLU A 158 39.31 25.81 -1.63
CA GLU A 158 39.11 25.03 -2.85
C GLU A 158 40.26 25.22 -3.85
N THR A 159 40.93 26.36 -3.77
CA THR A 159 42.22 26.65 -4.41
C THR A 159 43.35 25.77 -3.86
N CYS A 160 43.25 25.35 -2.60
CA CYS A 160 44.23 24.54 -1.90
C CYS A 160 43.85 23.06 -1.82
N GLY A 161 42.89 22.62 -2.65
CA GLY A 161 42.40 21.24 -2.67
C GLY A 161 41.59 20.83 -1.43
N SER A 162 41.35 21.76 -0.51
CA SER A 162 40.45 21.56 0.64
C SER A 162 39.04 22.04 0.29
N VAL A 163 38.05 21.63 1.07
CA VAL A 163 36.77 22.33 1.13
C VAL A 163 36.82 23.25 2.34
N ASN A 164 36.13 24.39 2.31
CA ASN A 164 35.78 25.13 3.52
C ASN A 164 34.78 24.28 4.35
N LEU A 165 35.32 23.27 5.06
CA LEU A 165 34.59 22.12 5.58
C LEU A 165 33.96 22.47 6.93
N TYR A 166 32.87 23.23 6.84
CA TYR A 166 32.06 23.75 7.94
C TYR A 166 32.83 24.61 8.94
N ASP A 167 32.91 25.91 8.62
CA ASP A 167 32.67 26.93 9.63
C ASP A 167 31.14 27.00 9.90
N PRO A 168 30.61 26.44 10.99
CA PRO A 168 29.19 26.58 11.33
C PRO A 168 28.82 28.04 11.62
N THR A 169 29.80 28.85 12.05
CA THR A 169 29.60 30.28 12.23
C THR A 169 29.48 31.00 10.89
N ARG A 170 29.87 30.42 9.74
CA ARG A 170 29.55 31.00 8.43
C ARG A 170 28.04 31.09 8.23
N HIS A 171 27.33 29.97 8.44
CA HIS A 171 25.88 29.95 8.28
C HIS A 171 25.16 30.70 9.42
N SER A 172 25.73 30.79 10.62
CA SER A 172 25.18 31.69 11.65
C SER A 172 25.51 33.18 11.42
N LYS A 173 26.62 33.52 10.76
CA LYS A 173 26.93 34.88 10.24
C LYS A 173 26.05 35.24 9.03
N GLU A 174 25.62 34.26 8.23
CA GLU A 174 24.76 34.43 7.04
C GLU A 174 23.25 34.43 7.34
N LEU A 175 22.78 33.72 8.39
CA LEU A 175 21.36 33.58 8.75
C LEU A 175 21.02 33.91 10.22
N GLY A 176 21.97 33.82 11.16
CA GLY A 176 21.72 34.07 12.59
C GLY A 176 21.32 35.51 12.86
N GLY A 177 20.25 35.71 13.63
CA GLY A 177 19.66 37.02 13.90
C GLY A 177 19.02 37.72 12.70
N ASN A 178 19.02 37.12 11.50
CA ASN A 178 18.31 37.66 10.35
C ASN A 178 16.81 37.44 10.48
N ILE A 179 16.04 38.40 9.96
CA ILE A 179 14.58 38.39 9.92
C ILE A 179 14.15 37.97 8.52
N LEU A 180 13.60 36.77 8.40
CA LEU A 180 13.13 36.16 7.16
C LEU A 180 11.72 36.64 6.84
N ARG A 181 11.49 37.15 5.63
CA ARG A 181 10.14 37.48 5.13
C ARG A 181 9.45 36.19 4.72
N ALA A 182 8.57 35.68 5.58
CA ALA A 182 7.84 34.45 5.34
C ALA A 182 6.36 34.73 5.09
N VAL A 183 5.75 33.91 4.23
CA VAL A 183 4.30 33.80 4.09
C VAL A 183 3.89 32.37 4.39
N VAL A 184 2.71 32.19 4.99
CA VAL A 184 2.21 30.91 5.49
C VAL A 184 0.83 30.63 4.92
N ALA A 185 0.59 29.44 4.38
CA ALA A 185 -0.74 28.98 4.03
C ALA A 185 -1.14 27.80 4.93
N PRO A 186 -2.33 27.82 5.56
CA PRO A 186 -2.82 26.69 6.33
C PRO A 186 -3.13 25.51 5.42
N TYR A 187 -2.71 24.33 5.86
CA TYR A 187 -3.05 23.02 5.30
C TYR A 187 -3.02 22.01 6.46
N PRO A 188 -4.14 21.83 7.18
CA PRO A 188 -4.21 20.89 8.30
C PRO A 188 -3.97 19.44 7.84
N PRO A 189 -3.34 18.57 8.66
CA PRO A 189 -2.77 18.84 9.98
C PRO A 189 -1.41 19.56 9.95
N TRP A 190 -0.71 19.51 8.81
CA TRP A 190 0.70 19.88 8.66
C TRP A 190 1.03 21.33 9.00
N VAL A 191 0.16 22.27 8.60
CA VAL A 191 0.22 23.69 8.96
C VAL A 191 -1.18 24.12 9.40
N THR A 192 -1.36 24.37 10.69
CA THR A 192 -2.62 24.85 11.28
C THR A 192 -2.57 26.36 11.49
N GLN A 193 -3.75 26.98 11.44
CA GLN A 193 -3.95 28.39 11.81
C GLN A 193 -4.89 28.44 13.01
N ARG A 194 -4.50 29.16 14.07
CA ARG A 194 -5.26 29.35 15.30
C ARG A 194 -5.47 30.84 15.51
N ASN A 195 -6.69 31.25 15.87
CA ASN A 195 -6.95 32.64 16.21
C ASN A 195 -6.66 32.84 17.70
N SER A 196 -5.68 33.69 18.01
CA SER A 196 -5.29 34.06 19.36
C SER A 196 -6.46 34.70 20.11
N SER A 197 -6.52 34.54 21.44
CA SER A 197 -7.44 35.31 22.28
C SER A 197 -7.20 36.83 22.21
N THR A 198 -6.03 37.24 21.70
CA THR A 198 -5.67 38.64 21.40
C THR A 198 -6.20 39.15 20.05
N GLY A 199 -6.82 38.30 19.24
CA GLY A 199 -7.25 38.61 17.86
C GLY A 199 -6.15 38.50 16.80
N ASN A 200 -4.91 38.20 17.20
CA ASN A 200 -3.82 37.91 16.26
C ASN A 200 -3.97 36.52 15.63
N VAL A 201 -3.41 36.34 14.44
CA VAL A 201 -3.30 35.02 13.80
C VAL A 201 -2.01 34.34 14.27
N GLU A 202 -2.15 33.15 14.85
CA GLU A 202 -1.05 32.27 15.23
C GLU A 202 -1.03 31.06 14.28
N TYR A 203 0.17 30.57 13.95
CA TYR A 203 0.37 29.37 13.14
C TYR A 203 1.08 28.29 13.97
N GLY A 204 0.81 27.03 13.66
CA GLY A 204 1.40 25.86 14.32
C GLY A 204 1.28 24.61 13.47
N GLY A 205 1.55 23.43 14.03
CA GLY A 205 1.43 22.15 13.32
C GLY A 205 2.80 21.59 12.91
N PRO A 206 2.91 20.26 12.66
CA PRO A 206 4.20 19.57 12.58
C PRO A 206 5.23 20.20 11.63
N SER A 207 4.79 20.69 10.47
CA SER A 207 5.69 21.26 9.46
C SER A 207 6.13 22.68 9.78
N TYR A 208 5.28 23.46 10.47
CA TYR A 208 5.61 24.82 10.91
C TYR A 208 6.45 24.82 12.19
N ASP A 209 6.10 23.99 13.16
CA ASP A 209 6.81 23.87 14.45
C ASP A 209 8.20 23.23 14.27
N PHE A 210 8.33 22.29 13.31
CA PHE A 210 9.62 21.83 12.81
C PHE A 210 10.45 22.98 12.24
N PHE A 211 9.85 23.86 11.42
CA PHE A 211 10.60 24.97 10.84
C PHE A 211 11.05 26.00 11.90
N GLN A 212 10.21 26.31 12.90
CA GLN A 212 10.66 27.09 14.05
C GLN A 212 11.82 26.40 14.79
N SER A 213 11.76 25.08 14.93
CA SER A 213 12.86 24.30 15.53
C SER A 213 14.16 24.36 14.71
N VAL A 214 14.08 24.48 13.38
CA VAL A 214 15.25 24.71 12.50
C VAL A 214 15.83 26.12 12.71
N LEU A 215 14.98 27.15 12.83
CA LEU A 215 15.44 28.53 13.05
C LEU A 215 16.14 28.72 14.41
N ASN A 216 15.78 27.91 15.39
CA ASN A 216 16.41 27.84 16.71
C ASN A 216 17.77 27.07 16.72
N LEU A 217 18.23 26.53 15.60
CA LEU A 217 19.59 25.95 15.47
C LEU A 217 20.67 27.00 15.17
N PHE A 218 20.28 28.21 14.76
CA PHE A 218 21.22 29.32 14.54
C PHE A 218 21.48 30.08 15.84
N ASP A 219 22.71 30.57 16.03
CA ASP A 219 23.07 31.45 17.14
C ASP A 219 23.59 32.80 16.60
N PRO A 220 22.90 33.94 16.87
CA PRO A 220 21.59 34.04 17.52
C PRO A 220 20.46 33.47 16.63
N PRO A 221 19.31 33.07 17.20
CA PRO A 221 18.23 32.43 16.45
C PRO A 221 17.64 33.35 15.37
N ALA A 222 17.37 32.76 14.21
CA ALA A 222 16.72 33.45 13.09
C ALA A 222 15.22 33.66 13.38
N GLN A 223 14.63 34.75 12.87
CA GLN A 223 13.24 35.12 13.17
C GLN A 223 12.38 35.20 11.90
N LEU A 224 11.08 34.91 12.03
CA LEU A 224 10.12 35.11 10.94
C LEU A 224 9.41 36.46 11.09
N ASN A 225 9.46 37.26 10.04
CA ASN A 225 8.48 38.34 9.80
C ASN A 225 7.39 37.78 8.89
N LEU A 226 6.23 37.47 9.48
CA LEU A 226 5.07 36.94 8.77
C LEU A 226 4.37 38.06 8.00
N LEU A 227 4.46 38.02 6.68
CA LEU A 227 3.81 38.99 5.80
C LEU A 227 2.33 38.62 5.56
N PRO A 228 1.43 39.62 5.43
CA PRO A 228 0.02 39.37 5.18
C PRO A 228 -0.23 38.92 3.73
N GLY A 229 -1.05 37.87 3.58
CA GLY A 229 -1.36 37.26 2.29
C GLY A 229 -0.39 36.13 1.90
N TRP A 230 -0.75 35.38 0.85
CA TRP A 230 0.00 34.20 0.42
C TRP A 230 0.87 34.42 -0.82
N ALA A 231 0.44 35.29 -1.74
CA ALA A 231 1.17 35.66 -2.94
C ALA A 231 0.79 37.09 -3.35
N THR A 232 1.66 37.75 -4.11
CA THR A 232 1.36 39.07 -4.66
C THR A 232 0.31 38.97 -5.76
N GLU A 233 -0.54 39.98 -5.91
CA GLU A 233 -1.58 40.04 -6.94
C GLU A 233 -1.01 39.88 -8.36
N GLN A 234 0.20 40.39 -8.62
CA GLN A 234 0.91 40.23 -9.89
C GLN A 234 1.26 38.75 -10.16
N SER A 235 1.69 38.02 -9.14
CA SER A 235 2.00 36.60 -9.24
C SER A 235 0.72 35.74 -9.34
N LEU A 236 -0.35 36.11 -8.62
CA LEU A 236 -1.66 35.44 -8.70
C LEU A 236 -2.29 35.58 -10.10
N GLN A 237 -2.26 36.76 -10.71
CA GLN A 237 -2.73 36.96 -12.08
C GLN A 237 -1.88 36.23 -13.13
N ARG A 238 -0.62 35.88 -12.82
CA ARG A 238 0.31 35.18 -13.71
C ARG A 238 0.16 33.66 -13.68
N PHE A 239 -0.30 33.06 -12.57
CA PHE A 239 -0.36 31.60 -12.41
C PHE A 239 -1.70 31.12 -11.83
N ARG A 240 -2.38 30.20 -12.54
CA ARG A 240 -3.62 29.52 -12.10
C ARG A 240 -3.51 28.83 -10.72
N SER A 241 -2.30 28.49 -10.27
CA SER A 241 -2.04 27.92 -8.95
C SER A 241 -1.40 28.97 -8.03
N SER A 242 -2.11 29.36 -6.98
CA SER A 242 -1.64 30.29 -5.94
C SER A 242 -0.35 29.84 -5.27
N TYR A 243 -0.16 28.53 -5.06
CA TYR A 243 1.08 27.94 -4.57
C TYR A 243 2.26 28.20 -5.54
N THR A 244 2.03 28.15 -6.85
CA THR A 244 3.07 28.47 -7.85
C THR A 244 3.32 29.98 -7.93
N ALA A 245 2.32 30.82 -7.65
CA ALA A 245 2.49 32.26 -7.48
C ALA A 245 3.45 32.57 -6.30
N CYS A 246 3.31 31.90 -5.15
CA CYS A 246 4.22 32.08 -4.01
C CYS A 246 5.67 31.68 -4.36
N VAL A 247 5.87 30.55 -5.05
CA VAL A 247 7.21 30.13 -5.55
C VAL A 247 7.82 31.20 -6.47
N HIS A 248 7.02 31.86 -7.31
CA HIS A 248 7.48 32.98 -8.14
C HIS A 248 7.79 34.23 -7.32
N ASP A 249 7.03 34.55 -6.27
CA ASP A 249 7.34 35.66 -5.36
C ASP A 249 8.66 35.45 -4.59
N VAL A 250 9.00 34.21 -4.22
CA VAL A 250 10.32 33.85 -3.68
C VAL A 250 11.41 33.99 -4.75
N ALA A 251 11.16 33.56 -5.99
CA ALA A 251 12.10 33.70 -7.12
C ALA A 251 12.42 35.16 -7.47
N VAL A 252 11.43 36.06 -7.35
CA VAL A 252 11.56 37.51 -7.58
C VAL A 252 12.13 38.23 -6.35
N GLY A 253 12.21 37.56 -5.20
CA GLY A 253 12.71 38.13 -3.94
C GLY A 253 11.70 39.02 -3.21
N ASN A 254 10.40 38.92 -3.51
CA ASN A 254 9.32 39.53 -2.74
C ASN A 254 9.24 38.92 -1.33
N PHE A 255 9.41 37.60 -1.25
CA PHE A 255 9.51 36.81 -0.02
C PHE A 255 10.86 36.08 0.05
N ASP A 256 11.25 35.64 1.24
CA ASP A 256 12.45 34.81 1.44
C ASP A 256 12.12 33.31 1.51
N ILE A 257 10.91 32.95 1.96
CA ILE A 257 10.39 31.58 2.05
C ILE A 257 8.85 31.54 1.99
N CYS A 258 8.28 30.50 1.39
CA CYS A 258 6.86 30.15 1.55
C CYS A 258 6.71 28.90 2.43
N ILE A 259 6.07 29.00 3.60
CA ILE A 259 5.84 27.87 4.49
C ILE A 259 4.43 27.34 4.26
N ALA A 260 4.31 26.26 3.48
CA ALA A 260 3.06 25.55 3.25
C ALA A 260 3.34 24.13 2.77
N ASP A 261 2.28 23.34 2.68
CA ASP A 261 2.31 22.00 2.11
C ASP A 261 2.44 22.07 0.57
N LEU A 262 3.68 22.11 0.08
CA LEU A 262 4.00 22.54 -1.28
C LEU A 262 4.78 21.46 -2.05
N TRP A 263 4.09 20.81 -3.00
CA TRP A 263 4.69 19.82 -3.90
C TRP A 263 5.88 20.38 -4.68
N LEU A 264 7.04 19.74 -4.52
CA LEU A 264 8.25 19.97 -5.31
C LEU A 264 8.06 19.36 -6.71
N THR A 265 7.85 20.21 -7.71
CA THR A 265 7.68 19.80 -9.11
C THR A 265 8.71 20.46 -10.02
N PRO A 266 9.08 19.88 -11.17
CA PRO A 266 10.06 20.47 -12.09
C PRO A 266 9.71 21.89 -12.55
N ASN A 267 8.42 22.20 -12.69
CA ASN A 267 7.95 23.54 -13.08
C ASN A 267 8.11 24.58 -11.97
N ARG A 268 8.10 24.18 -10.69
CA ARG A 268 8.33 25.05 -9.53
C ARG A 268 9.82 25.17 -9.20
N HIS A 269 10.57 24.08 -9.29
CA HIS A 269 12.02 24.06 -9.06
C HIS A 269 12.83 24.84 -10.11
N ARG A 270 12.23 25.10 -11.28
CA ARG A 270 12.75 26.04 -12.31
C ARG A 270 12.56 27.52 -11.96
N LEU A 271 11.80 27.85 -10.93
CA LEU A 271 11.53 29.22 -10.49
C LEU A 271 12.39 29.57 -9.26
N ALA A 272 12.30 28.76 -8.20
CA ALA A 272 13.04 28.95 -6.96
C ALA A 272 13.64 27.63 -6.45
N TRP A 273 14.67 27.75 -5.61
CA TRP A 273 15.20 26.62 -4.85
C TRP A 273 14.18 26.11 -3.84
N PHE A 274 14.38 24.85 -3.44
CA PHE A 274 13.59 24.17 -2.41
C PHE A 274 14.55 23.58 -1.39
N LEU A 275 14.11 23.54 -0.13
CA LEU A 275 14.82 22.87 0.96
C LEU A 275 14.81 21.33 0.77
N PRO A 276 15.57 20.56 1.56
CA PRO A 276 15.43 19.10 1.61
C PRO A 276 13.97 18.69 1.90
N THR A 277 13.59 17.53 1.38
CA THR A 277 12.21 17.04 1.44
C THR A 277 11.82 16.68 2.87
N ILE A 278 10.82 17.35 3.42
CA ILE A 278 10.40 17.20 4.82
C ILE A 278 9.46 16.00 4.98
N ARG A 279 8.53 15.82 4.03
CA ARG A 279 7.60 14.68 3.95
C ARG A 279 7.35 14.29 2.48
N GLN A 280 6.62 13.20 2.27
CA GLN A 280 6.16 12.75 0.95
C GLN A 280 4.64 12.50 1.00
N ASP A 281 3.91 12.97 -0.01
CA ASP A 281 2.53 12.53 -0.26
C ASP A 281 2.56 11.21 -1.02
N LEU A 282 1.79 10.24 -0.54
CA LEU A 282 1.65 8.90 -1.12
C LEU A 282 0.29 8.80 -1.82
N PHE A 283 0.30 8.57 -3.14
CA PHE A 283 -0.91 8.56 -3.99
C PHE A 283 -1.40 7.15 -4.29
N TYR A 284 -2.69 6.93 -4.07
CA TYR A 284 -3.37 5.65 -4.26
C TYR A 284 -4.60 5.78 -5.14
N LEU A 285 -5.03 4.67 -5.75
CA LEU A 285 -6.34 4.59 -6.40
C LEU A 285 -7.43 4.46 -5.33
N VAL A 286 -8.52 5.19 -5.49
CA VAL A 286 -9.68 5.16 -4.60
C VAL A 286 -10.95 4.97 -5.43
N VAL A 287 -11.79 4.02 -5.01
CA VAL A 287 -13.03 3.62 -5.69
C VAL A 287 -14.20 3.54 -4.69
N PRO A 288 -15.45 3.81 -5.13
CA PRO A 288 -16.62 3.56 -4.30
C PRO A 288 -16.87 2.05 -4.14
N ARG A 289 -17.11 1.60 -2.91
CA ARG A 289 -17.41 0.21 -2.55
C ARG A 289 -18.69 -0.25 -3.25
N LYS A 290 -18.53 -1.12 -4.24
CA LYS A 290 -19.65 -1.92 -4.76
C LYS A 290 -19.81 -3.17 -3.90
N PHE A 291 -21.02 -3.40 -3.41
CA PHE A 291 -21.43 -4.73 -2.97
C PHE A 291 -21.89 -5.50 -4.21
N ASP A 292 -21.20 -6.60 -4.55
CA ASP A 292 -21.74 -7.54 -5.53
C ASP A 292 -23.06 -8.12 -4.99
N GLU A 293 -24.12 -8.04 -5.79
CA GLU A 293 -25.38 -8.72 -5.46
C GLU A 293 -25.11 -10.24 -5.46
N VAL A 294 -25.12 -10.82 -4.26
CA VAL A 294 -24.78 -12.23 -4.01
C VAL A 294 -25.86 -13.17 -4.55
N THR A 295 -25.78 -13.41 -5.86
CA THR A 295 -26.66 -14.34 -6.58
C THR A 295 -26.57 -15.76 -6.01
N LEU A 296 -27.68 -16.52 -6.08
CA LEU A 296 -27.72 -17.91 -5.58
C LEU A 296 -26.64 -18.82 -6.20
N LEU A 297 -26.20 -18.53 -7.43
CA LEU A 297 -25.14 -19.29 -8.10
C LEU A 297 -23.78 -19.12 -7.40
N SER A 298 -23.48 -17.92 -6.88
CA SER A 298 -22.21 -17.66 -6.20
C SER A 298 -22.10 -18.46 -4.90
N TYR A 299 -23.19 -18.56 -4.14
CA TYR A 299 -23.28 -19.42 -2.95
C TYR A 299 -23.12 -20.91 -3.29
N LEU A 300 -23.75 -21.39 -4.37
CA LEU A 300 -23.65 -22.79 -4.80
C LEU A 300 -22.23 -23.18 -5.25
N GLN A 301 -21.43 -22.22 -5.74
CA GLN A 301 -20.05 -22.46 -6.16
C GLN A 301 -19.05 -22.43 -5.00
N ARG A 302 -19.38 -21.86 -3.83
CA ARG A 302 -18.46 -21.74 -2.68
C ARG A 302 -17.76 -23.06 -2.27
N PRO A 303 -18.44 -24.23 -2.19
CA PRO A 303 -17.78 -25.48 -1.81
C PRO A 303 -16.74 -25.99 -2.82
N PHE A 304 -16.75 -25.48 -4.05
CA PHE A 304 -15.82 -25.88 -5.11
C PHE A 304 -14.62 -24.93 -5.25
N LEU A 305 -14.67 -23.72 -4.66
CA LEU A 305 -13.58 -22.73 -4.68
C LEU A 305 -12.19 -23.24 -4.26
N PRO A 306 -12.02 -24.15 -3.27
CA PRO A 306 -10.69 -24.53 -2.78
C PRO A 306 -9.75 -25.16 -3.82
N PHE A 307 -10.28 -25.67 -4.94
CA PHE A 307 -9.50 -26.20 -6.06
C PHE A 307 -9.96 -25.58 -7.38
N THR A 308 -9.02 -25.35 -8.31
CA THR A 308 -9.35 -24.89 -9.66
C THR A 308 -10.12 -25.96 -10.46
N PRO A 309 -10.87 -25.58 -11.52
CA PRO A 309 -11.55 -26.55 -12.38
C PRO A 309 -10.61 -27.63 -12.94
N ASP A 310 -9.38 -27.26 -13.28
CA ASP A 310 -8.35 -28.19 -13.78
C ASP A 310 -7.90 -29.19 -12.70
N ALA A 311 -7.78 -28.75 -11.45
CA ALA A 311 -7.46 -29.61 -10.31
C ALA A 311 -8.62 -30.57 -10.00
N TRP A 312 -9.88 -30.10 -10.03
CA TRP A 312 -11.06 -30.96 -9.92
C TRP A 312 -11.13 -32.01 -11.05
N LEU A 313 -10.81 -31.62 -12.29
CA LEU A 313 -10.72 -32.54 -13.42
C LEU A 313 -9.61 -33.59 -13.22
N GLY A 314 -8.46 -33.20 -12.65
CA GLY A 314 -7.38 -34.10 -12.26
C GLY A 314 -7.80 -35.12 -11.20
N VAL A 315 -8.49 -34.67 -10.14
CA VAL A 315 -9.06 -35.56 -9.10
C VAL A 315 -10.08 -36.53 -9.72
N PHE A 316 -10.99 -36.03 -10.55
CA PHE A 316 -11.97 -36.87 -11.25
C PHE A 316 -11.31 -37.95 -12.10
N ALA A 317 -10.32 -37.57 -12.91
CA ALA A 317 -9.57 -38.50 -13.76
C ALA A 317 -8.80 -39.56 -12.95
N PHE A 318 -8.19 -39.17 -11.83
CA PHE A 318 -7.50 -40.10 -10.93
C PHE A 318 -8.46 -41.13 -10.31
N LEU A 319 -9.61 -40.69 -9.77
CA LEU A 319 -10.61 -41.57 -9.16
C LEU A 319 -11.20 -42.56 -10.18
N CYS A 320 -11.51 -42.09 -11.39
CA CYS A 320 -11.96 -42.97 -12.48
C CYS A 320 -10.87 -43.98 -12.91
N GLY A 321 -9.62 -43.53 -13.04
CA GLY A 321 -8.49 -44.39 -13.42
C GLY A 321 -8.19 -45.47 -12.38
N LEU A 322 -8.15 -45.09 -11.10
CA LEU A 322 -7.96 -46.02 -9.99
C LEU A 322 -9.11 -47.02 -9.87
N SER A 323 -10.37 -46.56 -9.98
CA SER A 323 -11.53 -47.44 -9.97
C SER A 323 -11.47 -48.49 -11.09
N ALA A 324 -11.03 -48.10 -12.29
CA ALA A 324 -10.81 -49.03 -13.40
C ALA A 324 -9.68 -50.04 -13.11
N VAL A 325 -8.57 -49.60 -12.51
CA VAL A 325 -7.46 -50.48 -12.09
C VAL A 325 -7.92 -51.49 -11.04
N LEU A 326 -8.66 -51.08 -10.01
CA LEU A 326 -9.15 -51.97 -8.95
C LEU A 326 -10.16 -52.99 -9.49
N TRP A 327 -11.00 -52.58 -10.45
CA TRP A 327 -11.91 -53.48 -11.18
C TRP A 327 -11.16 -54.50 -12.06
N ILE A 328 -10.12 -54.06 -12.79
CA ILE A 328 -9.24 -54.95 -13.57
C ILE A 328 -8.50 -55.95 -12.68
N VAL A 329 -7.97 -55.51 -11.53
CA VAL A 329 -7.30 -56.40 -10.56
C VAL A 329 -8.27 -57.49 -10.08
N ARG A 330 -9.53 -57.17 -9.79
CA ARG A 330 -10.56 -58.16 -9.44
C ARG A 330 -10.87 -59.15 -10.60
N LEU A 331 -10.93 -58.67 -11.84
CA LEU A 331 -11.09 -59.54 -13.03
C LEU A 331 -9.89 -60.49 -13.27
N CYS A 332 -8.71 -60.12 -12.76
CA CYS A 332 -7.50 -60.95 -12.81
C CYS A 332 -7.39 -61.93 -11.62
N GLU A 333 -7.74 -61.51 -10.40
CA GLU A 333 -7.64 -62.36 -9.19
C GLU A 333 -8.77 -63.41 -9.09
N THR A 334 -9.87 -63.29 -9.84
CA THR A 334 -10.98 -64.27 -9.81
C THR A 334 -10.58 -65.64 -10.38
N PRO A 335 -10.68 -66.74 -9.61
CA PRO A 335 -10.18 -68.05 -10.01
C PRO A 335 -11.03 -68.70 -11.11
N ALA A 336 -10.38 -69.43 -12.02
CA ALA A 336 -11.01 -69.96 -13.23
C ALA A 336 -12.18 -70.93 -13.01
N LYS A 337 -12.36 -71.49 -11.80
CA LYS A 337 -13.46 -72.41 -11.45
C LYS A 337 -14.85 -71.75 -11.42
N GLU A 338 -14.92 -70.43 -11.28
CA GLU A 338 -16.18 -69.66 -11.19
C GLU A 338 -16.43 -68.80 -12.45
N ARG A 339 -15.58 -68.99 -13.49
CA ARG A 339 -15.49 -68.11 -14.65
C ARG A 339 -16.53 -68.46 -15.72
N GLN A 340 -17.82 -68.21 -15.43
CA GLN A 340 -18.92 -68.35 -16.40
C GLN A 340 -18.94 -67.20 -17.44
N GLY A 341 -17.83 -67.10 -18.18
CA GLY A 341 -17.50 -66.02 -19.11
C GLY A 341 -16.83 -64.82 -18.44
N CYS A 342 -15.95 -64.12 -19.17
CA CYS A 342 -15.56 -62.76 -18.82
C CYS A 342 -16.68 -61.81 -19.23
N GLN A 343 -17.73 -61.73 -18.42
CA GLN A 343 -18.84 -60.82 -18.65
C GLN A 343 -18.42 -59.40 -18.22
N TRP A 344 -18.26 -58.49 -19.19
CA TRP A 344 -17.87 -57.09 -18.95
C TRP A 344 -19.06 -56.33 -18.35
N SER A 345 -19.36 -56.59 -17.08
CA SER A 345 -20.50 -56.02 -16.38
C SER A 345 -20.28 -54.54 -16.09
N LEU A 346 -20.89 -53.68 -16.91
CA LEU A 346 -20.95 -52.24 -16.68
C LEU A 346 -21.61 -51.89 -15.32
N GLN A 347 -22.46 -52.78 -14.80
CA GLN A 347 -23.05 -52.64 -13.47
C GLN A 347 -22.02 -52.87 -12.36
N GLU A 348 -21.07 -53.79 -12.53
CA GLU A 348 -19.97 -53.96 -11.57
C GLU A 348 -18.99 -52.78 -11.63
N LEU A 349 -18.63 -52.32 -12.83
CA LEU A 349 -17.79 -51.12 -13.00
C LEU A 349 -18.45 -49.88 -12.38
N GLY A 350 -19.77 -49.72 -12.56
CA GLY A 350 -20.54 -48.66 -11.93
C GLY A 350 -20.55 -48.74 -10.40
N ASN A 351 -20.67 -49.94 -9.82
CA ASN A 351 -20.56 -50.16 -8.38
C ASN A 351 -19.15 -49.84 -7.85
N PHE A 352 -18.09 -50.24 -8.58
CA PHE A 352 -16.72 -49.88 -8.24
C PHE A 352 -16.50 -48.36 -8.27
N LEU A 353 -17.00 -47.69 -9.31
CA LEU A 353 -16.89 -46.24 -9.44
C LEU A 353 -17.64 -45.54 -8.30
N PHE A 354 -18.88 -45.95 -8.01
CA PHE A 354 -19.64 -45.42 -6.88
C PHE A 354 -18.89 -45.59 -5.55
N ASN A 355 -18.36 -46.79 -5.27
CA ASN A 355 -17.63 -47.06 -4.03
C ASN A 355 -16.34 -46.23 -3.92
N THR A 356 -15.53 -46.14 -4.98
CA THR A 356 -14.29 -45.33 -4.97
C THR A 356 -14.59 -43.83 -4.79
N TRP A 357 -15.68 -43.31 -5.35
CA TRP A 357 -16.11 -41.92 -5.12
C TRP A 357 -16.68 -41.70 -3.71
N HIS A 358 -17.44 -42.65 -3.18
CA HIS A 358 -18.01 -42.62 -1.83
C HIS A 358 -16.91 -42.67 -0.75
N ASP A 359 -15.94 -43.59 -0.90
CA ASP A 359 -14.75 -43.70 -0.05
C ASP A 359 -13.97 -42.38 0.01
N PHE A 360 -13.68 -41.78 -1.16
CA PHE A 360 -13.01 -40.48 -1.27
C PHE A 360 -13.76 -39.37 -0.53
N LEU A 361 -15.09 -39.29 -0.69
CA LEU A 361 -15.92 -38.28 -0.03
C LEU A 361 -16.04 -38.47 1.49
N LEU A 362 -15.95 -39.70 1.99
CA LEU A 362 -15.94 -39.99 3.43
C LEU A 362 -14.55 -39.86 4.08
N GLY A 363 -13.48 -39.70 3.28
CA GLY A 363 -12.10 -39.77 3.78
C GLY A 363 -11.69 -41.16 4.28
N GLN A 364 -12.33 -42.22 3.76
CA GLN A 364 -12.14 -43.61 4.19
C GLN A 364 -11.74 -44.49 3.01
N SER A 365 -11.21 -45.68 3.30
CA SER A 365 -10.93 -46.71 2.30
C SER A 365 -11.54 -48.04 2.74
N SER A 366 -12.71 -48.39 2.20
CA SER A 366 -13.48 -49.59 2.55
C SER A 366 -13.02 -50.86 1.82
N HIS A 367 -12.01 -50.73 0.94
CA HIS A 367 -11.44 -51.82 0.16
C HIS A 367 -10.81 -52.92 1.04
N GLU A 368 -11.40 -54.12 0.98
CA GLU A 368 -11.03 -55.32 1.74
C GLU A 368 -9.52 -55.63 1.70
N VAL A 369 -8.85 -55.47 2.85
CA VAL A 369 -7.39 -55.66 3.00
C VAL A 369 -6.98 -57.15 2.99
N GLU A 370 -7.92 -58.09 2.83
CA GLU A 370 -7.63 -59.54 2.88
C GLU A 370 -7.02 -60.10 1.57
N ARG A 371 -7.01 -59.33 0.48
CA ARG A 371 -6.61 -59.78 -0.86
C ARG A 371 -5.12 -59.51 -1.18
N GLY A 372 -4.73 -59.70 -2.45
CA GLY A 372 -3.34 -59.83 -2.89
C GLY A 372 -2.44 -58.60 -2.64
N LEU A 373 -1.11 -58.82 -2.71
CA LEU A 373 -0.10 -57.77 -2.48
C LEU A 373 -0.30 -56.54 -3.39
N ALA A 374 -0.71 -56.76 -4.65
CA ALA A 374 -1.03 -55.68 -5.57
C ALA A 374 -2.22 -54.84 -5.09
N HIS A 375 -3.31 -55.49 -4.65
CA HIS A 375 -4.49 -54.80 -4.12
C HIS A 375 -4.14 -53.95 -2.89
N LYS A 376 -3.26 -54.46 -2.02
CA LYS A 376 -2.75 -53.72 -0.84
C LYS A 376 -1.96 -52.47 -1.22
N LEU A 377 -1.12 -52.53 -2.24
CA LEU A 377 -0.34 -51.38 -2.72
C LEU A 377 -1.23 -50.33 -3.40
N PHE A 378 -2.22 -50.75 -4.20
CA PHE A 378 -3.20 -49.81 -4.78
C PHE A 378 -4.10 -49.16 -3.72
N SER A 379 -4.55 -49.93 -2.72
CA SER A 379 -5.32 -49.40 -1.58
C SER A 379 -4.50 -48.40 -0.76
N LEU A 380 -3.23 -48.71 -0.44
CA LEU A 380 -2.33 -47.77 0.26
C LEU A 380 -2.11 -46.47 -0.53
N ALA A 381 -1.94 -46.55 -1.85
CA ALA A 381 -1.81 -45.38 -2.72
C ALA A 381 -3.11 -44.55 -2.75
N PHE A 382 -4.28 -45.19 -2.68
CA PHE A 382 -5.57 -44.52 -2.57
C PHE A 382 -5.74 -43.80 -1.24
N SER A 383 -5.50 -44.48 -0.11
CA SER A 383 -5.59 -43.85 1.22
C SER A 383 -4.63 -42.66 1.38
N PHE A 384 -3.43 -42.74 0.77
CA PHE A 384 -2.49 -41.61 0.73
C PHE A 384 -3.02 -40.44 -0.12
N PHE A 385 -3.57 -40.72 -1.31
CA PHE A 385 -4.18 -39.69 -2.16
C PHE A 385 -5.38 -39.01 -1.48
N ILE A 386 -6.25 -39.79 -0.83
CA ILE A 386 -7.38 -39.28 -0.03
C ILE A 386 -6.86 -38.33 1.05
N LEU A 387 -5.91 -38.76 1.86
CA LEU A 387 -5.36 -37.98 2.98
C LEU A 387 -4.79 -36.65 2.51
N VAL A 388 -3.92 -36.67 1.50
CA VAL A 388 -3.29 -35.45 0.96
C VAL A 388 -4.34 -34.52 0.34
N THR A 389 -5.30 -35.06 -0.43
CA THR A 389 -6.32 -34.23 -1.11
C THR A 389 -7.28 -33.59 -0.11
N LEU A 390 -7.75 -34.32 0.91
CA LEU A 390 -8.60 -33.76 1.96
C LEU A 390 -7.87 -32.73 2.82
N ALA A 391 -6.60 -32.99 3.19
CA ALA A 391 -5.80 -32.03 3.94
C ALA A 391 -5.50 -30.75 3.14
N SER A 392 -5.27 -30.86 1.82
CA SER A 392 -5.15 -29.70 0.94
C SER A 392 -6.47 -28.95 0.80
N TYR A 393 -7.59 -29.65 0.63
CA TYR A 393 -8.92 -29.03 0.55
C TYR A 393 -9.26 -28.23 1.81
N THR A 394 -9.06 -28.80 3.01
CA THR A 394 -9.35 -28.10 4.27
C THR A 394 -8.39 -26.94 4.54
N ALA A 395 -7.10 -27.08 4.19
CA ALA A 395 -6.13 -25.99 4.31
C ALA A 395 -6.46 -24.82 3.35
N SER A 396 -6.78 -25.12 2.08
CA SER A 396 -7.19 -24.11 1.11
C SER A 396 -8.51 -23.44 1.48
N LEU A 397 -9.49 -24.20 1.98
CA LEU A 397 -10.77 -23.66 2.46
C LEU A 397 -10.57 -22.78 3.70
N ALA A 398 -9.73 -23.18 4.66
CA ALA A 398 -9.40 -22.34 5.82
C ALA A 398 -8.70 -21.03 5.39
N SER A 399 -7.73 -21.11 4.46
CA SER A 399 -7.07 -19.92 3.91
C SER A 399 -8.05 -18.97 3.20
N MET A 400 -9.08 -19.49 2.55
CA MET A 400 -10.13 -18.69 1.88
C MET A 400 -11.20 -18.13 2.85
N LEU A 401 -11.20 -18.55 4.11
CA LEU A 401 -12.02 -17.97 5.17
C LEU A 401 -11.26 -16.90 5.97
N VAL A 402 -9.94 -17.06 6.13
CA VAL A 402 -9.06 -16.09 6.81
C VAL A 402 -8.68 -14.93 5.90
N VAL A 403 -8.43 -15.17 4.60
CA VAL A 403 -8.29 -14.08 3.62
C VAL A 403 -9.68 -13.49 3.38
N GLN A 404 -10.00 -12.45 4.14
CA GLN A 404 -11.15 -11.61 3.89
C GLN A 404 -11.08 -11.13 2.43
N ARG A 405 -12.21 -11.19 1.73
CA ARG A 405 -12.31 -10.50 0.44
C ARG A 405 -12.49 -9.02 0.73
N GLU A 406 -11.37 -8.30 0.82
CA GLU A 406 -11.31 -6.87 0.47
C GLU A 406 -12.26 -6.67 -0.71
N ALA A 407 -13.27 -5.81 -0.55
CA ALA A 407 -14.50 -5.88 -1.33
C ALA A 407 -14.21 -5.76 -2.84
N SER A 408 -14.17 -6.92 -3.53
CA SER A 408 -13.53 -7.09 -4.84
C SER A 408 -14.37 -6.47 -5.94
N GLY A 409 -14.25 -5.15 -6.08
CA GLY A 409 -15.02 -4.37 -7.04
C GLY A 409 -14.62 -4.66 -8.48
N GLU A 410 -15.33 -3.99 -9.38
CA GLU A 410 -15.04 -3.91 -10.82
C GLU A 410 -13.61 -3.40 -11.13
N ILE A 411 -12.95 -2.77 -10.15
CA ILE A 411 -11.64 -2.11 -10.24
C ILE A 411 -10.90 -2.37 -8.92
N ASN A 412 -9.79 -3.13 -8.95
CA ASN A 412 -8.94 -3.37 -7.78
C ASN A 412 -7.51 -2.84 -8.00
N SER A 413 -7.16 -2.52 -9.24
CA SER A 413 -5.90 -1.91 -9.68
C SER A 413 -6.14 -0.80 -10.71
N ILE A 414 -5.10 -0.01 -11.01
CA ILE A 414 -5.18 0.99 -12.09
C ILE A 414 -5.26 0.33 -13.47
N ASP A 415 -4.69 -0.86 -13.65
CA ASP A 415 -4.78 -1.63 -14.90
C ASP A 415 -6.21 -2.16 -15.14
N ASP A 416 -6.96 -2.50 -14.07
CA ASP A 416 -8.40 -2.79 -14.17
C ASP A 416 -9.18 -1.54 -14.62
N ALA A 417 -8.89 -0.38 -14.03
CA ALA A 417 -9.56 0.89 -14.39
C ALA A 417 -9.31 1.28 -15.86
N ILE A 418 -8.08 1.07 -16.35
CA ILE A 418 -7.70 1.25 -17.75
C ILE A 418 -8.43 0.25 -18.65
N THR A 419 -8.47 -1.04 -18.26
CA THR A 419 -9.11 -2.12 -19.03
C THR A 419 -10.64 -1.95 -19.10
N ALA A 420 -11.26 -1.47 -18.03
CA ALA A 420 -12.67 -1.08 -17.98
C ALA A 420 -12.97 0.23 -18.72
N GLY A 421 -11.94 0.98 -19.15
CA GLY A 421 -12.07 2.22 -19.90
C GLY A 421 -12.72 3.37 -19.12
N VAL A 422 -12.58 3.40 -17.80
CA VAL A 422 -13.31 4.36 -16.95
C VAL A 422 -12.59 5.71 -16.81
N PRO A 423 -13.34 6.83 -16.65
CA PRO A 423 -12.76 8.11 -16.27
C PRO A 423 -12.25 8.10 -14.82
N ILE A 424 -11.01 8.54 -14.64
CA ILE A 424 -10.30 8.62 -13.35
C ILE A 424 -10.07 10.09 -12.99
N CYS A 425 -10.52 10.53 -11.82
CA CYS A 425 -10.23 11.88 -11.33
C CYS A 425 -8.78 12.00 -10.83
N ALA A 426 -8.07 13.08 -11.16
CA ALA A 426 -6.70 13.32 -10.70
C ALA A 426 -6.43 14.84 -10.50
N PRO A 427 -5.51 15.23 -9.59
CA PRO A 427 -5.15 16.63 -9.41
C PRO A 427 -4.48 17.20 -10.67
N ALA A 428 -4.97 18.34 -11.17
CA ALA A 428 -4.54 18.93 -12.45
C ALA A 428 -3.03 19.22 -12.56
N VAL A 429 -2.32 19.37 -11.43
CA VAL A 429 -0.86 19.56 -11.37
C VAL A 429 -0.09 18.26 -11.69
N LEU A 430 -0.70 17.10 -11.46
CA LEU A 430 -0.12 15.76 -11.63
C LEU A 430 -0.69 15.00 -12.84
N THR A 431 -1.84 15.42 -13.40
CA THR A 431 -2.41 14.83 -14.64
C THR A 431 -1.40 14.66 -15.77
N PRO A 432 -0.45 15.57 -16.04
CA PRO A 432 0.59 15.34 -17.07
C PRO A 432 1.53 14.18 -16.73
N THR A 433 1.87 14.00 -15.44
CA THR A 433 2.67 12.86 -14.95
C THR A 433 1.88 11.56 -15.10
N PHE A 434 0.63 11.52 -14.62
CA PHE A 434 -0.22 10.33 -14.72
C PHE A 434 -0.54 9.97 -16.17
N SER A 435 -0.71 10.94 -17.06
CA SER A 435 -0.88 10.71 -18.51
C SER A 435 0.39 10.20 -19.19
N THR A 436 1.57 10.43 -18.60
CA THR A 436 2.86 9.88 -19.08
C THR A 436 3.09 8.45 -18.56
N LEU A 437 2.67 8.14 -17.33
CA LEU A 437 2.75 6.81 -16.73
C LEU A 437 1.68 5.85 -17.27
N PHE A 438 0.46 6.34 -17.41
CA PHE A 438 -0.76 5.56 -17.70
C PHE A 438 -1.45 6.08 -18.97
N GLY A 439 -0.72 6.16 -20.08
CA GLY A 439 -1.17 6.81 -21.33
C GLY A 439 -2.40 6.19 -22.03
N ALA A 440 -2.98 5.12 -21.49
CA ALA A 440 -4.26 4.54 -21.91
C ALA A 440 -5.45 4.89 -20.99
N ALA A 441 -5.20 5.49 -19.82
CA ALA A 441 -6.25 5.97 -18.91
C ALA A 441 -6.89 7.26 -19.42
N THR A 442 -8.14 7.51 -19.01
CA THR A 442 -8.82 8.80 -19.25
C THR A 442 -8.90 9.60 -17.96
N PHE A 443 -8.24 10.77 -17.92
CA PHE A 443 -8.14 11.58 -16.71
C PHE A 443 -9.12 12.76 -16.70
N VAL A 444 -9.64 13.05 -15.51
CA VAL A 444 -10.53 14.19 -15.23
C VAL A 444 -9.85 15.09 -14.20
N ASP A 445 -9.50 16.31 -14.60
CA ASP A 445 -8.81 17.28 -13.74
C ASP A 445 -9.67 17.73 -12.54
N CYS A 446 -9.11 17.60 -11.35
CA CYS A 446 -9.54 18.32 -10.14
C CYS A 446 -8.70 19.61 -9.99
N ASP A 447 -9.35 20.77 -9.85
CA ASP A 447 -8.65 22.05 -9.57
C ASP A 447 -7.87 22.05 -8.25
N ALA A 448 -8.41 21.36 -7.25
CA ALA A 448 -7.77 21.07 -5.97
C ALA A 448 -8.01 19.60 -5.62
N ILE A 449 -7.07 18.97 -4.90
CA ILE A 449 -7.13 17.53 -4.60
C ILE A 449 -8.33 17.15 -3.71
N ALA A 450 -8.68 18.00 -2.75
CA ALA A 450 -9.90 17.85 -1.93
C ALA A 450 -11.18 17.73 -2.78
N ASN A 451 -11.26 18.50 -3.88
CA ASN A 451 -12.43 18.54 -4.75
C ASN A 451 -12.59 17.24 -5.58
N CYS A 452 -11.61 16.33 -5.62
CA CYS A 452 -11.71 15.10 -6.40
C CYS A 452 -12.88 14.22 -5.91
N ALA A 453 -13.11 14.10 -4.59
CA ALA A 453 -14.23 13.33 -4.06
C ALA A 453 -15.58 13.91 -4.46
N ARG A 454 -15.71 15.24 -4.47
CA ARG A 454 -16.92 15.94 -4.95
C ARG A 454 -17.19 15.68 -6.44
N ILE A 455 -16.14 15.62 -7.26
CA ILE A 455 -16.24 15.32 -8.70
C ILE A 455 -16.57 13.83 -8.94
N LEU A 456 -16.05 12.93 -8.10
CA LEU A 456 -16.37 11.50 -8.08
C LEU A 456 -17.84 11.24 -7.74
N HIS A 457 -18.33 11.80 -6.62
CA HIS A 457 -19.74 11.70 -6.24
C HIS A 457 -20.69 12.29 -7.29
N ALA A 458 -20.30 13.39 -7.94
CA ALA A 458 -21.02 13.97 -9.07
C ALA A 458 -21.03 13.09 -10.35
N GLY A 459 -20.44 11.89 -10.33
CA GLY A 459 -20.49 10.91 -11.42
C GLY A 459 -19.62 11.26 -12.63
N ARG A 460 -18.71 12.23 -12.52
CA ARG A 460 -17.81 12.63 -13.61
C ARG A 460 -16.60 11.70 -13.78
N CYS A 461 -16.30 10.89 -12.77
CA CYS A 461 -15.31 9.81 -12.79
C CYS A 461 -15.87 8.59 -12.02
N ARG A 462 -15.27 7.40 -12.19
CA ARG A 462 -15.63 6.18 -11.41
C ARG A 462 -14.56 5.79 -10.39
N ALA A 463 -13.33 6.28 -10.57
CA ALA A 463 -12.23 6.17 -9.62
C ALA A 463 -11.54 7.53 -9.47
N MET A 464 -10.74 7.72 -8.43
CA MET A 464 -9.87 8.89 -8.28
C MET A 464 -8.48 8.52 -7.76
N ILE A 465 -7.49 9.34 -8.08
CA ILE A 465 -6.12 9.25 -7.54
C ILE A 465 -5.92 10.41 -6.57
N VAL A 466 -5.77 10.09 -5.28
CA VAL A 466 -5.61 11.07 -4.18
C VAL A 466 -4.51 10.62 -3.21
N SER A 467 -4.02 11.55 -2.40
CA SER A 467 -3.00 11.25 -1.38
C SER A 467 -3.61 10.69 -0.10
N GLU A 468 -2.80 9.94 0.66
CA GLU A 468 -3.18 9.32 1.93
C GLU A 468 -3.79 10.30 2.94
N ASP A 469 -3.22 11.51 3.06
CA ASP A 469 -3.77 12.60 3.88
C ASP A 469 -5.21 12.97 3.50
N ILE A 470 -5.54 12.93 2.21
CA ILE A 470 -6.88 13.23 1.69
C ILE A 470 -7.83 12.06 1.92
N ILE A 471 -7.36 10.81 1.86
CA ILE A 471 -8.15 9.63 2.23
C ILE A 471 -8.53 9.71 3.72
N SER A 472 -7.55 9.99 4.59
CA SER A 472 -7.80 10.21 6.03
C SER A 472 -8.75 11.38 6.28
N SER A 473 -8.59 12.50 5.57
CA SER A 473 -9.48 13.67 5.68
C SER A 473 -10.90 13.42 5.17
N LEU A 474 -11.09 12.50 4.21
CA LEU A 474 -12.39 12.04 3.73
C LEU A 474 -13.06 11.15 4.78
N HIS A 475 -12.34 10.15 5.30
CA HIS A 475 -12.84 9.24 6.33
C HIS A 475 -13.10 9.92 7.68
N ALA A 476 -12.43 11.05 7.95
CA ALA A 476 -12.68 11.92 9.10
C ALA A 476 -13.79 12.98 8.86
N GLY A 477 -14.47 12.96 7.70
CA GLY A 477 -15.56 13.88 7.36
C GLY A 477 -15.15 15.33 7.06
N LEU A 478 -13.86 15.69 7.19
CA LEU A 478 -13.38 17.07 7.06
C LEU A 478 -13.60 17.65 5.65
N ILE A 479 -13.41 16.84 4.60
CA ILE A 479 -13.66 17.30 3.22
C ILE A 479 -15.15 17.52 2.97
N GLN A 480 -16.02 16.66 3.51
CA GLN A 480 -17.47 16.84 3.43
C GLN A 480 -17.91 18.11 4.17
N GLN A 481 -17.38 18.37 5.37
CA GLN A 481 -17.65 19.60 6.11
C GLN A 481 -17.21 20.85 5.31
N ALA A 482 -15.99 20.85 4.77
CA ALA A 482 -15.47 21.96 3.98
C ALA A 482 -16.29 22.23 2.70
N ASP A 483 -16.71 21.17 2.00
CA ASP A 483 -17.62 21.28 0.85
C ASP A 483 -18.98 21.90 1.23
N CYS A 484 -19.45 21.64 2.46
CA CYS A 484 -20.71 22.18 2.95
C CYS A 484 -20.61 23.61 3.46
N ASP A 485 -19.48 24.01 4.04
CA ASP A 485 -19.19 25.43 4.31
C ASP A 485 -19.07 26.23 3.00
N ASP A 486 -18.58 25.62 1.91
CA ASP A 486 -18.56 26.20 0.57
C ASP A 486 -19.97 26.35 -0.06
N VAL A 487 -20.88 25.39 0.18
CA VAL A 487 -22.31 25.51 -0.20
C VAL A 487 -23.00 26.59 0.63
N ASN A 488 -22.80 26.61 1.95
CA ASN A 488 -23.34 27.64 2.86
C ASN A 488 -22.83 29.05 2.50
N ALA A 489 -21.60 29.16 1.99
CA ALA A 489 -21.02 30.40 1.49
C ALA A 489 -21.47 30.77 0.05
N GLY A 490 -22.34 29.96 -0.59
CA GLY A 490 -22.87 30.21 -1.94
C GLY A 490 -21.83 30.03 -3.07
N ARG A 491 -20.72 29.35 -2.81
CA ARG A 491 -19.64 29.11 -3.80
C ARG A 491 -19.91 27.87 -4.66
N VAL A 492 -20.70 26.93 -4.15
CA VAL A 492 -21.00 25.62 -4.74
C VAL A 492 -22.50 25.36 -4.63
N SER A 493 -23.10 24.66 -5.59
CA SER A 493 -24.51 24.26 -5.53
C SER A 493 -24.72 23.03 -4.63
N GLU A 494 -25.87 22.98 -3.95
CA GLU A 494 -26.24 21.91 -3.02
C GLU A 494 -26.23 20.52 -3.68
N GLU A 495 -26.66 20.41 -4.94
CA GLU A 495 -26.60 19.19 -5.77
C GLU A 495 -25.18 18.59 -5.90
N VAL A 496 -24.17 19.46 -5.85
CA VAL A 496 -22.75 19.12 -6.03
C VAL A 496 -22.06 18.89 -4.70
N GLY A 497 -22.41 19.64 -3.65
CA GLY A 497 -21.87 19.43 -2.29
C GLY A 497 -22.45 18.18 -1.58
N ARG A 498 -23.75 17.89 -1.80
CA ARG A 498 -24.52 16.81 -1.16
C ARG A 498 -24.47 16.83 0.37
N CYS A 499 -24.83 17.99 0.91
CA CYS A 499 -24.75 18.34 2.33
C CYS A 499 -25.99 17.96 3.15
N THR A 500 -27.03 17.42 2.50
CA THR A 500 -28.22 16.92 3.18
C THR A 500 -27.88 15.69 4.02
N THR A 501 -27.84 15.87 5.34
CA THR A 501 -27.91 14.76 6.29
C THR A 501 -29.23 14.00 6.13
N THR A 502 -29.28 12.77 6.66
CA THR A 502 -30.28 11.73 6.35
C THR A 502 -31.73 12.04 6.75
N GLU A 503 -32.01 13.18 7.38
CA GLU A 503 -33.33 13.54 7.91
C GLU A 503 -34.30 14.16 6.88
N THR A 504 -33.80 14.71 5.76
CA THR A 504 -34.64 15.48 4.80
C THR A 504 -34.77 14.87 3.41
N ASN A 505 -33.80 14.09 2.95
CA ASN A 505 -33.87 13.36 1.67
C ASN A 505 -33.01 12.07 1.74
N PRO A 506 -33.59 10.90 2.08
CA PRO A 506 -32.84 9.67 2.37
C PRO A 506 -32.22 8.98 1.14
N GLY A 507 -32.27 9.58 -0.05
CA GLY A 507 -31.86 8.96 -1.32
C GLY A 507 -30.54 9.45 -1.93
N ASN A 508 -29.85 10.43 -1.35
CA ASN A 508 -28.65 11.04 -1.95
C ASN A 508 -27.64 11.62 -0.93
N ALA A 509 -27.61 11.09 0.30
CA ALA A 509 -26.61 11.49 1.28
C ALA A 509 -25.21 11.04 0.83
N ARG A 510 -24.22 11.93 0.89
CA ARG A 510 -22.83 11.59 0.59
C ARG A 510 -22.22 10.80 1.74
N ASN A 511 -21.68 9.62 1.42
CA ASN A 511 -20.95 8.77 2.34
C ASN A 511 -19.51 8.58 1.86
N ASP A 512 -18.56 9.30 2.45
CA ASP A 512 -17.14 9.18 2.09
C ASP A 512 -16.50 7.90 2.68
N CYS A 513 -17.16 7.20 3.60
CA CYS A 513 -16.71 5.91 4.14
C CYS A 513 -16.92 4.71 3.20
N GLU A 514 -17.67 4.90 2.11
CA GLU A 514 -17.73 3.93 1.01
C GLU A 514 -16.53 4.06 0.06
N LEU A 515 -15.66 5.07 0.22
CA LEU A 515 -14.49 5.27 -0.63
C LEU A 515 -13.31 4.42 -0.11
N LEU A 516 -13.00 3.34 -0.81
CA LEU A 516 -11.93 2.41 -0.47
C LEU A 516 -10.68 2.67 -1.31
N ARG A 517 -9.52 2.67 -0.65
CA ARG A 517 -8.21 2.54 -1.32
C ARG A 517 -8.11 1.15 -1.93
N VAL A 518 -7.63 1.05 -3.16
CA VAL A 518 -7.36 -0.22 -3.84
C VAL A 518 -5.99 -0.20 -4.54
N GLY A 519 -5.30 -1.34 -4.50
CA GLY A 519 -4.00 -1.53 -5.14
C GLY A 519 -2.82 -0.79 -4.49
N ASP A 520 -1.70 -0.82 -5.21
CA ASP A 520 -0.39 -0.32 -4.77
C ASP A 520 -0.24 1.21 -4.80
N LEU A 521 0.87 1.69 -4.26
CA LEU A 521 1.33 3.08 -4.38
C LEU A 521 1.57 3.44 -5.85
N LEU A 522 0.71 4.30 -6.41
CA LEU A 522 0.81 4.72 -7.81
C LEU A 522 1.94 5.73 -8.04
N TRP A 523 2.15 6.63 -7.08
CA TRP A 523 3.12 7.71 -7.17
C TRP A 523 3.43 8.30 -5.79
N SER A 524 4.61 8.88 -5.59
CA SER A 524 4.90 9.73 -4.43
C SER A 524 5.41 11.10 -4.86
N VAL A 525 4.99 12.14 -4.12
CA VAL A 525 5.38 13.53 -4.38
C VAL A 525 6.13 14.08 -3.17
N PRO A 526 7.39 14.52 -3.31
CA PRO A 526 8.11 15.16 -2.22
C PRO A 526 7.56 16.56 -1.91
N LEU A 527 7.52 16.92 -0.62
CA LEU A 527 7.09 18.23 -0.14
C LEU A 527 8.24 18.95 0.56
N SER A 528 8.33 20.25 0.27
CA SER A 528 9.40 21.13 0.76
C SER A 528 9.02 22.59 0.58
N PHE A 529 9.58 23.47 1.40
CA PHE A 529 9.37 24.91 1.28
C PHE A 529 10.29 25.51 0.21
N PRO A 530 9.76 26.31 -0.75
CA PRO A 530 10.59 27.10 -1.65
C PRO A 530 11.28 28.23 -0.87
N ILE A 531 12.56 28.47 -1.16
CA ILE A 531 13.42 29.42 -0.45
C ILE A 531 14.27 30.24 -1.44
N SER A 532 14.64 31.46 -1.06
CA SER A 532 15.51 32.32 -1.85
C SER A 532 16.94 31.74 -1.97
N ASP A 533 17.55 31.93 -3.15
CA ASP A 533 18.87 31.41 -3.53
C ASP A 533 19.97 31.70 -2.49
N ARG A 534 20.02 32.94 -1.98
CA ARG A 534 20.92 33.39 -0.91
C ARG A 534 20.91 32.50 0.33
N LEU A 535 19.75 31.96 0.70
CA LEU A 535 19.54 31.21 1.94
C LEU A 535 19.51 29.69 1.71
N ALA A 536 19.41 29.26 0.46
CA ALA A 536 19.15 27.88 0.08
C ALA A 536 20.18 26.91 0.67
N HIS A 537 21.49 27.20 0.61
CA HIS A 537 22.52 26.27 1.10
C HIS A 537 22.51 26.11 2.63
N GLY A 538 22.66 27.22 3.38
CA GLY A 538 22.73 27.19 4.85
C GLY A 538 21.44 26.68 5.51
N MET A 539 20.28 27.05 4.97
CA MET A 539 19.00 26.52 5.46
C MET A 539 18.79 25.04 5.05
N SER A 540 19.27 24.60 3.89
CA SER A 540 19.22 23.18 3.51
C SER A 540 20.06 22.32 4.46
N TRP A 541 21.23 22.81 4.88
CA TRP A 541 22.00 22.12 5.92
C TRP A 541 21.25 22.06 7.26
N ALA A 542 20.71 23.19 7.74
CA ALA A 542 20.00 23.23 9.01
C ALA A 542 18.76 22.32 9.01
N VAL A 543 17.98 22.28 7.92
CA VAL A 543 16.88 21.31 7.73
C VAL A 543 17.39 19.87 7.72
N THR A 544 18.49 19.57 7.02
CA THR A 544 19.08 18.22 6.99
C THR A 544 19.54 17.77 8.37
N GLN A 545 20.19 18.66 9.13
CA GLN A 545 20.61 18.42 10.51
C GLN A 545 19.39 18.18 11.41
N ALA A 546 18.33 18.99 11.27
CA ALA A 546 17.12 18.88 12.06
C ALA A 546 16.32 17.59 11.79
N ILE A 547 16.20 17.17 10.52
CA ILE A 547 15.61 15.87 10.15
C ILE A 547 16.45 14.74 10.76
N THR A 548 17.77 14.79 10.61
CA THR A 548 18.70 13.77 11.16
C THR A 548 18.66 13.71 12.70
N ALA A 549 18.43 14.83 13.36
CA ALA A 549 18.23 14.93 14.81
C ALA A 549 16.79 14.56 15.27
N GLY A 550 15.92 14.09 14.38
CA GLY A 550 14.55 13.72 14.69
C GLY A 550 13.69 14.87 15.21
N LEU A 551 13.95 16.13 14.79
CA LEU A 551 13.12 17.27 15.17
C LEU A 551 11.74 17.23 14.49
N PHE A 552 11.64 16.73 13.25
CA PHE A 552 10.34 16.62 12.56
C PHE A 552 9.43 15.59 13.23
N GLU A 553 9.97 14.41 13.57
CA GLU A 553 9.23 13.38 14.31
C GLU A 553 8.79 13.89 15.70
N ARG A 554 9.64 14.64 16.41
CA ARG A 554 9.25 15.28 17.69
C ARG A 554 8.22 16.41 17.53
N ALA A 555 8.18 17.11 16.40
CA ALA A 555 7.15 18.09 16.10
C ALA A 555 5.80 17.42 15.78
N LYS A 556 5.82 16.28 15.06
CA LYS A 556 4.65 15.44 14.81
C LYS A 556 4.08 14.84 16.10
N ASP A 557 4.96 14.28 16.94
CA ASP A 557 4.58 13.59 18.18
C ASP A 557 4.31 14.54 19.37
N SER A 558 4.28 15.86 19.14
CA SER A 558 3.96 16.83 20.20
C SER A 558 2.50 16.70 20.64
N GLU A 559 2.21 16.97 21.92
CA GLU A 559 0.84 16.92 22.46
C GLU A 559 -0.10 17.88 21.71
N LEU A 560 0.42 19.05 21.30
CA LEU A 560 -0.33 20.08 20.56
C LEU A 560 -0.68 19.70 19.11
N ASN A 561 0.01 18.69 18.54
CA ASN A 561 -0.12 18.28 17.14
C ASN A 561 -0.70 16.88 16.96
N LYS A 562 -0.56 15.99 17.95
CA LYS A 562 -1.24 14.67 17.95
C LYS A 562 -2.75 14.81 17.79
N GLU A 563 -3.37 15.78 18.46
CA GLU A 563 -4.81 16.09 18.34
C GLU A 563 -5.20 16.76 17.01
N ALA A 564 -4.23 17.23 16.22
CA ALA A 564 -4.51 17.86 14.92
C ALA A 564 -4.72 16.84 13.79
N PHE A 565 -4.24 15.61 13.94
CA PHE A 565 -4.38 14.57 12.92
C PHE A 565 -5.83 14.05 12.86
N PRO A 566 -6.45 13.98 11.67
CA PRO A 566 -7.80 13.47 11.51
C PRO A 566 -7.94 12.02 11.99
N LEU A 567 -8.86 11.79 12.93
CA LEU A 567 -9.34 10.45 13.28
C LEU A 567 -10.49 10.06 12.33
N SER A 568 -10.44 8.85 11.80
CA SER A 568 -11.54 8.29 10.99
C SER A 568 -12.84 8.28 11.79
N GLN A 569 -13.89 8.90 11.23
CA GLN A 569 -15.27 8.80 11.72
C GLN A 569 -15.98 7.58 11.14
N CYS A 570 -15.47 7.03 10.04
CA CYS A 570 -15.93 5.76 9.51
C CYS A 570 -15.77 4.70 10.59
N THR A 571 -16.86 3.99 10.88
CA THR A 571 -16.79 2.69 11.54
C THR A 571 -15.76 1.87 10.79
N VAL A 572 -14.72 1.40 11.47
CA VAL A 572 -13.90 0.32 10.95
C VAL A 572 -14.86 -0.84 10.78
N VAL A 573 -15.27 -1.09 9.53
CA VAL A 573 -15.79 -2.40 9.18
C VAL A 573 -14.58 -3.29 9.31
N GLU A 574 -14.44 -3.90 10.48
CA GLU A 574 -13.61 -5.07 10.64
C GLU A 574 -14.18 -6.11 9.70
N ASP A 575 -13.62 -6.11 8.48
CA ASP A 575 -13.36 -7.32 7.71
C ASP A 575 -13.09 -8.43 8.72
N ARG A 576 -14.04 -9.36 8.78
CA ARG A 576 -14.33 -10.24 9.94
C ARG A 576 -13.11 -10.48 10.83
N SER A 577 -13.17 -9.97 12.07
CA SER A 577 -12.17 -10.32 13.08
C SER A 577 -12.11 -11.84 13.27
N GLU A 578 -10.99 -12.37 13.75
CA GLU A 578 -10.79 -13.83 13.88
C GLU A 578 -11.78 -14.52 14.85
N GLU A 579 -12.61 -13.73 15.56
CA GLU A 579 -13.67 -14.19 16.45
C GLU A 579 -15.00 -14.47 15.70
N ASP A 580 -15.17 -13.97 14.48
CA ASP A 580 -16.43 -14.00 13.73
C ASP A 580 -16.65 -15.36 13.02
N GLY A 581 -17.26 -16.30 13.75
CA GLY A 581 -17.45 -17.68 13.34
C GLY A 581 -18.29 -17.90 12.06
N LEU A 582 -18.15 -19.09 11.45
CA LEU A 582 -18.85 -19.50 10.22
C LEU A 582 -20.35 -19.19 10.25
N THR A 583 -20.78 -18.22 9.43
CA THR A 583 -22.17 -17.79 9.40
C THR A 583 -23.05 -18.76 8.62
N LEU A 584 -24.37 -18.73 8.87
CA LEU A 584 -25.33 -19.52 8.09
C LEU A 584 -25.25 -19.21 6.58
N ALA A 585 -24.93 -17.96 6.21
CA ALA A 585 -24.74 -17.54 4.82
C ALA A 585 -23.59 -18.31 4.14
N ASP A 586 -22.52 -18.61 4.87
CA ASP A 586 -21.36 -19.34 4.36
C ASP A 586 -21.64 -20.85 4.19
N LEU A 587 -22.60 -21.40 4.95
CA LEU A 587 -23.06 -22.79 4.88
C LEU A 587 -24.22 -23.01 3.88
N THR A 588 -24.82 -21.96 3.31
CA THR A 588 -25.97 -22.09 2.38
C THR A 588 -25.72 -23.05 1.22
N GLY A 589 -24.55 -22.96 0.56
CA GLY A 589 -24.22 -23.80 -0.59
C GLY A 589 -24.22 -25.29 -0.29
N THR A 590 -23.62 -25.72 0.82
CA THR A 590 -23.58 -27.14 1.22
C THR A 590 -24.95 -27.64 1.67
N ILE A 591 -25.74 -26.81 2.36
CA ILE A 591 -27.12 -27.12 2.77
C ILE A 591 -28.01 -27.34 1.54
N VAL A 592 -27.97 -26.45 0.54
CA VAL A 592 -28.82 -26.55 -0.66
C VAL A 592 -28.45 -27.77 -1.51
N ILE A 593 -27.15 -28.05 -1.71
CA ILE A 593 -26.69 -29.25 -2.41
C ILE A 593 -27.16 -30.53 -1.69
N SER A 594 -27.05 -30.57 -0.35
CA SER A 594 -27.49 -31.71 0.46
C SER A 594 -29.00 -31.94 0.35
N MET A 595 -29.80 -30.88 0.44
CA MET A 595 -31.27 -30.95 0.26
C MET A 595 -31.66 -31.44 -1.13
N PHE A 596 -30.96 -30.99 -2.18
CA PHE A 596 -31.18 -31.47 -3.54
C PHE A 596 -30.89 -32.98 -3.69
N MET A 597 -29.78 -33.47 -3.11
CA MET A 597 -29.45 -34.90 -3.13
C MET A 597 -30.48 -35.75 -2.38
N VAL A 598 -30.98 -35.29 -1.22
CA VAL A 598 -32.06 -35.96 -0.48
C VAL A 598 -33.36 -35.98 -1.29
N GLY A 599 -33.74 -34.86 -1.91
CA GLY A 599 -34.91 -34.77 -2.78
C GLY A 599 -34.83 -35.72 -3.97
N PHE A 600 -33.68 -35.77 -4.65
CA PHE A 600 -33.42 -36.72 -5.74
C PHE A 600 -33.47 -38.19 -5.26
N GLY A 601 -32.95 -38.47 -4.06
CA GLY A 601 -33.06 -39.78 -3.41
C GLY A 601 -34.50 -40.22 -3.18
N LEU A 602 -35.37 -39.32 -2.71
CA LEU A 602 -36.81 -39.57 -2.52
C LEU A 602 -37.55 -39.79 -3.85
N VAL A 603 -37.20 -39.04 -4.90
CA VAL A 603 -37.72 -39.26 -6.26
C VAL A 603 -37.29 -40.64 -6.81
N CYS A 604 -36.02 -41.01 -6.64
CA CYS A 604 -35.53 -42.34 -7.01
C CYS A 604 -36.21 -43.46 -6.22
N PHE A 605 -36.43 -43.28 -4.91
CA PHE A 605 -37.11 -44.25 -4.05
C PHE A 605 -38.58 -44.45 -4.47
N THR A 606 -39.34 -43.36 -4.63
CA THR A 606 -40.74 -43.43 -5.07
C THR A 606 -40.89 -44.05 -6.46
N LEU A 607 -39.99 -43.71 -7.42
CA LEU A 607 -39.94 -44.37 -8.72
C LEU A 607 -39.59 -45.86 -8.64
N GLN A 608 -38.76 -46.29 -7.68
CA GLN A 608 -38.48 -47.72 -7.45
C GLN A 608 -39.70 -48.46 -6.86
N VAL A 609 -40.40 -47.87 -5.89
CA VAL A 609 -41.62 -48.44 -5.30
C VAL A 609 -42.71 -48.59 -6.37
N LEU A 610 -43.01 -47.53 -7.13
CA LEU A 610 -44.00 -47.57 -8.21
C LEU A 610 -43.65 -48.62 -9.29
N ARG A 611 -42.36 -48.78 -9.62
CA ARG A 611 -41.88 -49.84 -10.53
C ARG A 611 -41.95 -51.24 -9.93
N ARG A 612 -41.87 -51.39 -8.61
CA ARG A 612 -42.04 -52.66 -7.90
C ARG A 612 -43.51 -53.06 -7.87
N ASP A 613 -44.39 -52.17 -7.43
CA ASP A 613 -45.81 -52.43 -7.31
C ASP A 613 -46.44 -52.71 -8.69
N GLY A 614 -46.04 -51.96 -9.72
CA GLY A 614 -46.41 -52.24 -11.11
C GLY A 614 -45.94 -53.63 -11.60
N ARG A 615 -44.76 -54.10 -11.18
CA ARG A 615 -44.27 -55.46 -11.48
C ARG A 615 -45.03 -56.54 -10.69
N GLU A 616 -45.41 -56.28 -9.45
CA GLU A 616 -46.18 -57.22 -8.63
C GLU A 616 -47.63 -57.33 -9.14
N LEU A 617 -48.25 -56.23 -9.57
CA LEU A 617 -49.55 -56.23 -10.28
C LEU A 617 -49.49 -57.04 -11.59
N VAL A 618 -48.45 -56.85 -12.41
CA VAL A 618 -48.24 -57.64 -13.65
C VAL A 618 -47.90 -59.11 -13.39
N ARG A 619 -47.31 -59.44 -12.24
CA ARG A 619 -47.19 -60.84 -11.78
C ARG A 619 -48.54 -61.43 -11.39
N ARG A 620 -49.34 -60.68 -10.64
CA ARG A 620 -50.63 -61.11 -10.10
C ARG A 620 -51.68 -61.35 -11.19
N SER A 621 -51.66 -60.54 -12.26
CA SER A 621 -52.49 -60.78 -13.46
C SER A 621 -52.06 -62.02 -14.25
N ARG A 622 -50.76 -62.35 -14.29
CA ARG A 622 -50.28 -63.61 -14.90
C ARG A 622 -50.68 -64.85 -14.10
N THR A 623 -50.61 -64.82 -12.77
CA THR A 623 -51.03 -65.98 -11.95
C THR A 623 -52.54 -66.19 -11.94
N PHE A 624 -53.34 -65.15 -12.20
CA PHE A 624 -54.79 -65.29 -12.38
C PHE A 624 -55.16 -65.92 -13.74
N GLY A 625 -54.21 -66.03 -14.67
CA GLY A 625 -54.42 -66.61 -16.00
C GLY A 625 -54.26 -68.13 -16.10
N GLN A 626 -54.12 -68.86 -14.98
CA GLN A 626 -53.94 -70.32 -14.97
C GLN A 626 -54.83 -71.04 -13.95
N THR A 627 -56.14 -70.92 -14.12
CA THR A 627 -57.12 -71.92 -13.66
C THR A 627 -57.98 -72.36 -14.84
N PRO A 628 -58.12 -73.67 -15.13
CA PRO A 628 -58.99 -74.15 -16.21
C PRO A 628 -60.45 -74.04 -15.76
N ALA A 629 -61.26 -73.27 -16.48
CA ALA A 629 -62.69 -73.17 -16.26
C ALA A 629 -63.44 -74.21 -17.10
N GLU A 630 -64.28 -75.01 -16.45
CA GLU A 630 -65.23 -75.93 -17.08
C GLU A 630 -66.56 -75.18 -17.36
N PRO A 631 -67.28 -75.44 -18.48
CA PRO A 631 -68.29 -74.50 -18.98
C PRO A 631 -69.75 -74.86 -18.68
N GLU A 632 -70.37 -74.14 -17.74
CA GLU A 632 -71.82 -73.84 -17.65
C GLU A 632 -71.95 -72.57 -16.77
N VAL A 633 -72.87 -71.63 -16.95
CA VAL A 633 -74.29 -71.70 -17.34
C VAL A 633 -74.69 -70.54 -18.28
N LEU A 634 -75.70 -70.76 -19.14
CA LEU A 634 -76.37 -69.80 -20.02
C LEU A 634 -77.25 -68.78 -19.23
N GLU A 635 -77.17 -67.48 -19.50
CA GLU A 635 -78.08 -66.72 -20.38
C GLU A 635 -79.21 -65.95 -19.66
N GLU A 636 -78.90 -64.73 -19.20
CA GLU A 636 -79.79 -63.57 -19.09
C GLU A 636 -78.88 -62.33 -18.88
N VAL A 637 -79.10 -61.12 -19.44
CA VAL A 637 -80.20 -60.60 -20.26
C VAL A 637 -79.62 -59.98 -21.55
N ARG A 638 -80.29 -60.16 -22.70
CA ARG A 638 -79.99 -59.48 -23.98
C ARG A 638 -81.19 -58.60 -24.39
N THR A 639 -80.94 -57.59 -25.23
CA THR A 639 -81.93 -56.65 -25.85
C THR A 639 -82.43 -55.57 -24.88
N LEU A 640 -82.68 -54.30 -25.26
CA LEU A 640 -82.64 -53.51 -26.52
C LEU A 640 -81.96 -52.13 -26.21
N THR A 641 -81.39 -51.29 -27.09
CA THR A 641 -80.94 -51.33 -28.52
C THR A 641 -80.00 -50.13 -28.77
N GLY A 642 -79.22 -50.15 -29.86
CA GLY A 642 -78.59 -48.93 -30.45
C GLY A 642 -79.54 -48.19 -31.43
N PRO A 643 -79.06 -47.30 -32.34
CA PRO A 643 -77.67 -47.12 -32.76
C PRO A 643 -77.13 -45.66 -32.92
N GLU A 644 -75.80 -45.53 -32.79
CA GLU A 644 -74.85 -44.84 -33.69
C GLU A 644 -75.35 -43.76 -34.69
N LYS A 645 -74.86 -42.50 -34.56
CA LYS A 645 -73.89 -41.89 -35.51
C LYS A 645 -73.31 -40.51 -35.15
N SER A 646 -72.15 -40.24 -35.78
CA SER A 646 -71.24 -39.09 -35.74
C SER A 646 -71.78 -37.72 -36.20
N LEU A 647 -71.27 -36.61 -35.63
CA LEU A 647 -70.51 -35.47 -36.27
C LEU A 647 -70.30 -34.35 -35.20
N GLU A 648 -69.13 -34.10 -34.60
CA GLU A 648 -67.88 -33.41 -35.06
C GLU A 648 -67.82 -31.88 -34.79
N THR A 649 -66.81 -31.45 -34.01
CA THR A 649 -66.19 -30.11 -33.80
C THR A 649 -66.98 -28.79 -33.90
N ALA A 650 -66.87 -27.94 -32.84
CA ALA A 650 -66.09 -26.69 -32.86
C ALA A 650 -65.90 -26.03 -31.46
N THR A 651 -64.75 -25.41 -31.24
CA THR A 651 -64.39 -24.43 -30.18
C THR A 651 -64.59 -22.97 -30.73
N PRO A 652 -64.44 -21.83 -29.99
CA PRO A 652 -63.65 -21.66 -28.76
C PRO A 652 -64.14 -20.66 -27.66
N ASP A 653 -63.35 -20.64 -26.57
CA ASP A 653 -62.95 -19.52 -25.68
C ASP A 653 -63.89 -18.71 -24.75
N ALA A 654 -63.30 -18.43 -23.57
CA ALA A 654 -63.37 -17.21 -22.73
C ALA A 654 -64.57 -16.91 -21.80
N ALA A 655 -64.47 -17.48 -20.58
CA ALA A 655 -64.37 -16.73 -19.30
C ALA A 655 -65.61 -16.21 -18.53
N THR A 656 -65.41 -16.13 -17.19
CA THR A 656 -66.12 -15.31 -16.17
C THR A 656 -67.46 -15.82 -15.60
N ILE A 657 -67.43 -16.36 -14.37
CA ILE A 657 -68.54 -16.32 -13.38
C ILE A 657 -67.92 -16.09 -11.97
N PRO A 658 -68.47 -15.19 -11.12
CA PRO A 658 -67.97 -14.91 -9.76
C PRO A 658 -68.72 -15.69 -8.65
N GLY A 659 -68.27 -15.55 -7.39
CA GLY A 659 -68.96 -16.03 -6.18
C GLY A 659 -69.45 -14.90 -5.26
N VAL A 660 -70.42 -15.17 -4.39
CA VAL A 660 -71.04 -14.24 -3.40
C VAL A 660 -71.58 -15.03 -2.18
N SER A 661 -71.93 -14.34 -1.08
CA SER A 661 -72.71 -14.76 0.12
C SER A 661 -72.02 -15.65 1.17
N TRP A 662 -72.22 -15.51 2.50
CA TRP A 662 -72.85 -14.45 3.34
C TRP A 662 -72.28 -14.50 4.79
N GLU A 663 -72.63 -13.49 5.61
CA GLU A 663 -72.77 -13.38 7.09
C GLU A 663 -72.88 -14.68 7.93
N LYS A 664 -72.56 -14.75 9.24
CA LYS A 664 -72.33 -13.79 10.38
C LYS A 664 -71.55 -14.53 11.51
N ASP A 665 -71.24 -14.12 12.76
CA ASP A 665 -71.43 -13.00 13.74
C ASP A 665 -70.34 -13.19 14.87
N SER A 666 -70.09 -12.42 15.96
CA SER A 666 -70.51 -11.12 16.54
C SER A 666 -69.63 -10.75 17.78
N GLN A 667 -69.54 -9.45 18.12
CA GLN A 667 -69.22 -8.85 19.46
C GLN A 667 -67.77 -8.84 20.05
N ASP A 668 -67.33 -7.63 20.47
CA ASP A 668 -66.23 -7.24 21.41
C ASP A 668 -66.70 -7.28 22.91
N PRO A 669 -66.02 -6.78 24.00
CA PRO A 669 -64.77 -5.95 24.11
C PRO A 669 -63.81 -6.19 25.35
N ASP A 670 -62.83 -5.27 25.53
CA ASP A 670 -62.10 -4.85 26.78
C ASP A 670 -61.11 -5.81 27.52
N GLN A 671 -60.13 -5.40 28.36
CA GLN A 671 -59.18 -4.24 28.44
C GLN A 671 -58.08 -4.49 29.55
N GLU A 672 -56.97 -3.70 29.58
CA GLU A 672 -56.22 -3.23 30.80
C GLU A 672 -54.88 -3.86 31.36
N SER A 673 -53.85 -2.99 31.46
CA SER A 673 -52.68 -2.79 32.40
C SER A 673 -51.56 -3.81 32.79
N GLN A 674 -50.31 -3.45 32.44
CA GLN A 674 -49.10 -3.11 33.28
C GLN A 674 -48.27 -4.06 34.20
N ASP A 675 -46.95 -4.07 33.92
CA ASP A 675 -45.74 -3.94 34.81
C ASP A 675 -45.34 -5.09 35.81
N PRO A 676 -44.18 -5.04 36.53
CA PRO A 676 -42.86 -5.45 35.98
C PRO A 676 -42.01 -6.40 36.90
N ALA A 677 -40.70 -6.51 36.63
CA ALA A 677 -39.75 -7.50 37.22
C ALA A 677 -39.09 -7.13 38.58
N PRO A 678 -38.40 -8.10 39.23
CA PRO A 678 -37.34 -7.85 40.23
C PRO A 678 -35.99 -8.55 39.94
N ASP A 679 -34.93 -8.11 40.63
CA ASP A 679 -33.49 -8.44 40.39
C ASP A 679 -32.83 -9.18 41.62
N PRO A 680 -31.52 -9.51 41.65
CA PRO A 680 -30.97 -10.66 42.43
C PRO A 680 -30.38 -10.36 43.83
N VAL A 681 -29.93 -11.43 44.52
CA VAL A 681 -29.26 -11.42 45.85
C VAL A 681 -28.05 -12.40 45.89
N PRO A 682 -26.88 -12.04 46.49
CA PRO A 682 -25.64 -12.86 46.55
C PRO A 682 -25.36 -13.51 47.93
N ILE A 683 -24.30 -14.35 48.07
CA ILE A 683 -23.59 -14.62 49.36
C ILE A 683 -22.16 -15.26 49.20
N GLN A 684 -21.17 -14.55 49.77
CA GLN A 684 -19.90 -14.87 50.48
C GLN A 684 -19.03 -16.16 50.31
N GLU A 685 -17.70 -15.96 50.51
CA GLU A 685 -16.62 -16.96 50.73
C GLU A 685 -16.60 -17.57 52.16
N PRO A 686 -15.66 -18.51 52.46
CA PRO A 686 -14.50 -18.11 53.29
C PRO A 686 -13.13 -18.79 53.00
N ARG A 687 -12.10 -18.33 53.73
CA ARG A 687 -10.65 -18.70 53.72
C ARG A 687 -10.34 -20.12 54.30
N GLU A 688 -9.11 -20.65 54.47
CA GLU A 688 -7.75 -20.07 54.61
C GLU A 688 -6.58 -21.09 54.49
N SER A 689 -5.38 -20.63 54.06
CA SER A 689 -4.04 -21.32 54.14
C SER A 689 -3.85 -22.59 53.28
N ARG A 690 -2.64 -23.03 52.88
CA ARG A 690 -1.27 -22.90 53.44
C ARG A 690 -0.21 -23.12 52.34
N ALA A 691 1.02 -22.61 52.49
CA ALA A 691 2.10 -22.75 51.49
C ALA A 691 3.09 -23.90 51.80
N GLN A 692 3.76 -24.47 50.76
CA GLN A 692 5.24 -24.66 50.70
C GLN A 692 5.79 -25.38 49.45
N THR A 693 7.00 -24.97 49.03
CA THR A 693 8.10 -25.72 48.35
C THR A 693 7.88 -26.50 47.03
N SER A 694 8.66 -26.13 46.01
CA SER A 694 9.23 -27.03 44.99
C SER A 694 10.39 -27.87 45.58
N PRO A 695 10.76 -29.02 44.99
CA PRO A 695 11.99 -29.03 44.15
C PRO A 695 12.08 -30.07 43.01
N LEU A 696 12.94 -29.75 42.03
CA LEU A 696 13.91 -30.60 41.28
C LEU A 696 13.70 -32.12 41.02
N ALA A 697 13.77 -32.44 39.71
CA ALA A 697 14.75 -33.34 39.05
C ALA A 697 14.55 -34.88 38.88
N GLU A 698 14.93 -35.30 37.65
CA GLU A 698 15.62 -36.54 37.21
C GLU A 698 15.14 -37.96 37.56
N GLN A 699 14.71 -38.70 36.52
CA GLN A 699 15.32 -39.96 36.01
C GLN A 699 14.58 -40.37 34.70
N SER A 700 15.15 -40.78 33.56
CA SER A 700 16.51 -41.15 33.11
C SER A 700 17.04 -42.56 33.41
N GLU A 701 16.53 -43.57 32.69
CA GLU A 701 17.29 -44.66 32.04
C GLU A 701 16.45 -45.18 30.84
N TYR A 702 16.90 -45.44 29.60
CA TYR A 702 18.21 -45.70 28.95
C TYR A 702 18.65 -47.17 28.91
N CYS A 703 19.38 -47.55 27.84
CA CYS A 703 19.94 -48.89 27.53
C CYS A 703 18.95 -50.01 27.10
N LYS A 704 19.30 -50.93 26.16
CA LYS A 704 20.32 -50.94 25.08
C LYS A 704 20.17 -52.18 24.17
N ARG A 705 20.66 -52.06 22.92
CA ARG A 705 20.98 -53.14 21.94
C ARG A 705 19.79 -53.92 21.37
N ILE A 706 19.87 -54.51 20.18
CA ILE A 706 20.96 -54.49 19.16
C ILE A 706 20.56 -53.57 18.01
#